data_AF-A0A0S8G9T1-F1
#
_entry.id   AF-A0A0S8G9T1-F1
#
_cell.length_a   1.000
_cell.length_b   1.000
_cell.length_c   1.000
_cell.angle_alpha   90.00
_cell.angle_beta   90.00
_cell.angle_gamma   90.00
#
_symmetry.space_group_name_H-M   'P 1'
#
loop_
_entity.id
_entity.type
_entity.pdbx_description
1 polymer ?
#
loop_
_entity_poly.entity_id
_entity_poly.type
_entity_poly.pdbx_seq_one_letter_code
_entity_poly.pdbx_strand_id
1 'polypeptide(L)'
;MTLSTRNVMVGLAAGLAVLALWASGMGTVIHVPGDYPTIQQGIDAAAGGDTVLVGDGVYTGPENKNLDFGGKALRVTSELGPAATAIDCENDGRGFYFHTGEDSLSVVEGFTIRNGYVGTLGGGIYCLGASPSIVRTVIIGCQSDAGGAIACESASPLIEGSTMSENDGGLNGGGALFCWQGSFPIVSNSILWGNMPDEIAVVNGNPAVRYSDVAGGRAGVGNIACDPLFVNVLAGDYSLSYDSPCLDSGDPLAGVPDGGGDRLDMGAFEHLIPYNDLALSFTNTPDSVAQGSRVSWDVSFTNPLSIPVTVDVWFDVSSQIRCAIIMEYRDVTVPPQTTHNRTLSLPVPNAAPLGQYTIHGRVGVMDMIDGGVYDAENFIVEILEGHALSYVESSSGLGYPQLEAGRTELEMGDVDGDGHPDIVSIGDHGSPYINTNEHGIMVWFGDGTGTWSVYQNGNFGYGGVALGDVNNDGLMDVGYAMHHNYSGNDFGDQLIEVALGDGTGQNWQPWDDGLATNGETWGMFGTDFADVDNDGDLDLVSNSFGAGSGVHVYLNQGDGTWVQSFGFLEGNSTDDIVFGDVNGDCNADFAAAHEYGTVYLGDGAGNYVLADGNLPPPGWVGRFGPDLGDVNNDGGDDLSY
;
A
#
# COMPACT_ATOMS: atom_id res chain seq x y z
N MET A 1 -9.11 24.77 52.47
CA MET A 1 -10.27 24.11 53.08
C MET A 1 -10.11 22.62 52.83
N THR A 2 -10.31 21.81 53.85
CA THR A 2 -9.93 20.40 54.02
C THR A 2 -10.71 19.39 53.16
N LEU A 3 -10.14 18.16 53.11
CA LEU A 3 -10.69 16.84 52.75
C LEU A 3 -10.44 16.38 51.30
N SER A 4 -10.19 15.11 50.97
CA SER A 4 -9.80 13.89 51.70
C SER A 4 -9.91 12.73 50.69
N THR A 5 -8.87 11.90 50.65
CA THR A 5 -8.80 10.44 50.37
C THR A 5 -10.04 9.70 49.82
N ARG A 6 -9.88 8.89 48.74
CA ARG A 6 -9.56 7.43 48.78
C ARG A 6 -9.78 6.71 47.42
N ASN A 7 -8.76 5.92 47.07
CA ASN A 7 -8.74 4.55 46.48
C ASN A 7 -9.38 4.34 45.10
N VAL A 8 -8.66 3.78 44.12
CA VAL A 8 -8.41 2.32 44.01
C VAL A 8 -6.97 2.01 43.55
N MET A 9 -6.29 1.13 44.30
CA MET A 9 -5.12 0.36 43.85
C MET A 9 -5.58 -0.84 43.01
N VAL A 10 -5.02 -1.04 41.82
CA VAL A 10 -4.76 -2.38 41.23
C VAL A 10 -3.48 -2.31 40.38
N GLY A 11 -2.47 -3.10 40.78
CA GLY A 11 -1.49 -3.80 39.93
C GLY A 11 -0.57 -3.01 38.99
N LEU A 12 0.72 -2.90 39.31
CA LEU A 12 1.76 -3.86 38.91
C LEU A 12 3.11 -3.37 39.45
N ALA A 13 3.79 -4.22 40.21
CA ALA A 13 5.16 -4.02 40.65
C ALA A 13 6.07 -4.93 39.81
N ALA A 14 6.89 -4.36 38.94
CA ALA A 14 8.15 -4.91 38.47
C ALA A 14 8.89 -3.82 37.68
N GLY A 15 10.13 -3.52 38.06
CA GLY A 15 11.00 -2.62 37.28
C GLY A 15 11.38 -1.32 38.00
N LEU A 16 12.03 -1.43 39.17
CA LEU A 16 12.96 -0.37 39.59
C LEU A 16 14.25 -1.01 40.08
N ALA A 17 15.26 -0.79 39.25
CA ALA A 17 16.67 -1.12 39.37
C ALA A 17 17.19 -1.20 40.81
N VAL A 18 17.81 -2.33 41.10
CA VAL A 18 18.82 -2.47 42.14
C VAL A 18 19.98 -1.54 41.76
N LEU A 19 20.10 -0.43 42.48
CA LEU A 19 21.32 0.36 42.55
C LEU A 19 22.29 -0.32 43.51
N ALA A 20 23.50 -0.53 43.00
CA ALA A 20 24.75 -0.68 43.74
C ALA A 20 24.95 -1.95 44.59
N LEU A 21 25.52 -2.97 43.94
CA LEU A 21 26.64 -3.76 44.45
C LEU A 21 27.12 -4.66 43.32
N TRP A 22 28.11 -4.21 42.56
CA TRP A 22 29.29 -4.95 42.06
C TRP A 22 30.16 -3.90 41.35
N ALA A 23 31.18 -3.41 42.06
CA ALA A 23 32.35 -2.88 41.38
C ALA A 23 33.12 -4.09 40.82
N SER A 24 32.69 -4.65 39.69
CA SER A 24 33.61 -5.46 38.86
C SER A 24 34.47 -4.46 38.10
N GLY A 25 35.78 -4.58 38.24
CA GLY A 25 36.74 -3.69 37.60
C GLY A 25 36.48 -3.62 36.09
N MET A 26 36.61 -2.44 35.50
CA MET A 26 36.68 -2.32 34.04
C MET A 26 37.80 -3.24 33.56
N GLY A 27 37.46 -4.22 32.73
CA GLY A 27 38.43 -5.09 32.09
C GLY A 27 39.48 -4.26 31.37
N THR A 28 40.71 -4.75 31.37
CA THR A 28 41.80 -4.12 30.63
C THR A 28 41.61 -4.30 29.13
N VAL A 29 42.05 -3.32 28.35
CA VAL A 29 42.08 -3.40 26.89
C VAL A 29 43.50 -3.79 26.47
N ILE A 30 43.62 -4.88 25.72
CA ILE A 30 44.86 -5.40 25.16
C ILE A 30 44.80 -5.17 23.65
N HIS A 31 45.75 -4.41 23.11
CA HIS A 31 45.79 -4.07 21.69
C HIS A 31 46.58 -5.12 20.91
N VAL A 32 46.02 -5.64 19.81
CA VAL A 32 46.70 -6.56 18.89
C VAL A 32 46.72 -5.91 17.51
N PRO A 33 47.89 -5.65 16.89
CA PRO A 33 49.19 -6.24 17.21
C PRO A 33 50.08 -5.41 18.18
N GLY A 34 49.54 -4.36 18.79
CA GLY A 34 50.31 -3.37 19.56
C GLY A 34 51.05 -3.91 20.78
N ASP A 35 50.31 -4.56 21.68
CA ASP A 35 50.82 -5.16 22.92
C ASP A 35 51.34 -6.59 22.69
N TYR A 36 50.64 -7.35 21.84
CA TYR A 36 51.00 -8.70 21.43
C TYR A 36 50.89 -8.86 19.92
N PRO A 37 51.84 -9.54 19.25
CA PRO A 37 51.88 -9.62 17.79
C PRO A 37 50.79 -10.51 17.16
N THR A 38 50.07 -11.31 17.96
CA THR A 38 49.08 -12.28 17.47
C THR A 38 47.86 -12.29 18.38
N ILE A 39 46.71 -12.68 17.83
CA ILE A 39 45.43 -12.65 18.54
C ILE A 39 45.46 -13.65 19.70
N GLN A 40 45.97 -14.88 19.50
CA GLN A 40 46.04 -15.87 20.58
C GLN A 40 46.91 -15.40 21.75
N GLN A 41 48.03 -14.73 21.51
CA GLN A 41 48.86 -14.19 22.59
C GLN A 41 48.14 -13.08 23.38
N GLY A 42 47.34 -12.26 22.69
CA GLY A 42 46.45 -11.29 23.35
C GLY A 42 45.40 -11.98 24.22
N ILE A 43 44.77 -13.04 23.70
CA ILE A 43 43.82 -13.88 24.43
C ILE A 43 44.50 -14.52 25.64
N ASP A 44 45.68 -15.10 25.49
CA ASP A 44 46.44 -15.77 26.55
C ASP A 44 46.78 -14.82 27.70
N ALA A 45 47.15 -13.58 27.36
CA ALA A 45 47.46 -12.53 28.33
C ALA A 45 46.23 -11.97 29.04
N ALA A 46 45.05 -12.02 28.40
CA ALA A 46 43.80 -11.54 28.94
C ALA A 46 43.29 -12.41 30.11
N ALA A 47 42.70 -11.75 31.10
CA ALA A 47 41.88 -12.33 32.15
C ALA A 47 40.37 -12.24 31.79
N GLY A 48 39.53 -12.93 32.56
CA GLY A 48 38.08 -12.80 32.41
C GLY A 48 37.63 -11.36 32.66
N GLY A 49 36.83 -10.82 31.75
CA GLY A 49 36.33 -9.44 31.72
C GLY A 49 37.12 -8.50 30.81
N ASP A 50 38.32 -8.89 30.37
CA ASP A 50 39.17 -8.06 29.51
C ASP A 50 38.65 -7.99 28.06
N THR A 51 39.17 -7.01 27.31
CA THR A 51 38.94 -6.85 25.88
C THR A 51 40.25 -6.99 25.12
N VAL A 52 40.32 -7.91 24.16
CA VAL A 52 41.36 -7.97 23.13
C VAL A 52 40.86 -7.18 21.93
N LEU A 53 41.38 -5.97 21.74
CA LEU A 53 41.03 -5.06 20.65
C LEU A 53 42.01 -5.28 19.49
N VAL A 54 41.49 -5.77 18.38
CA VAL A 54 42.28 -6.17 17.20
C VAL A 54 42.20 -5.06 16.15
N GLY A 55 43.35 -4.52 15.75
CA GLY A 55 43.47 -3.48 14.73
C GLY A 55 43.06 -3.94 13.32
N ASP A 56 43.16 -3.04 12.37
CA ASP A 56 42.93 -3.34 10.96
C ASP A 56 44.01 -4.26 10.38
N GLY A 57 43.60 -5.14 9.48
CA GLY A 57 44.51 -6.02 8.76
C GLY A 57 44.02 -7.45 8.58
N VAL A 58 44.85 -8.23 7.88
CA VAL A 58 44.63 -9.66 7.64
C VAL A 58 45.58 -10.45 8.53
N TYR A 59 45.01 -11.23 9.45
CA TYR A 59 45.71 -12.03 10.44
C TYR A 59 45.80 -13.47 9.95
N THR A 60 47.03 -13.92 9.67
CA THR A 60 47.37 -15.27 9.16
C THR A 60 48.34 -15.99 10.09
N GLY A 61 48.56 -17.29 9.87
CA GLY A 61 49.51 -18.09 10.64
C GLY A 61 48.95 -18.69 11.94
N PRO A 62 49.73 -19.57 12.61
CA PRO A 62 49.23 -20.52 13.60
C PRO A 62 48.63 -19.91 14.88
N GLU A 63 49.06 -18.72 15.29
CA GLU A 63 48.57 -18.03 16.52
C GLU A 63 47.45 -17.01 16.21
N ASN A 64 46.95 -17.03 14.97
CA ASN A 64 45.83 -16.20 14.52
C ASN A 64 44.64 -17.05 14.02
N LYS A 65 44.70 -18.37 14.22
CA LYS A 65 43.66 -19.34 13.87
C LYS A 65 43.57 -20.43 14.93
N ASN A 66 42.45 -21.14 14.97
CA ASN A 66 42.03 -22.03 16.05
C ASN A 66 42.08 -21.30 17.40
N LEU A 67 41.63 -20.05 17.40
CA LEU A 67 41.69 -19.18 18.57
C LEU A 67 40.83 -19.78 19.68
N ASP A 68 41.44 -20.00 20.84
CA ASP A 68 40.84 -20.64 22.01
C ASP A 68 40.88 -19.68 23.21
N PHE A 69 39.72 -19.44 23.82
CA PHE A 69 39.58 -18.55 24.97
C PHE A 69 40.00 -19.23 26.28
N GLY A 70 40.14 -20.56 26.29
CA GLY A 70 40.52 -21.34 27.46
C GLY A 70 39.51 -21.21 28.61
N GLY A 71 38.22 -21.06 28.29
CA GLY A 71 37.14 -20.89 29.28
C GLY A 71 37.04 -19.48 29.87
N LYS A 72 37.77 -18.50 29.31
CA LYS A 72 37.70 -17.11 29.77
C LYS A 72 36.50 -16.39 29.17
N ALA A 73 35.72 -15.75 30.03
CA ALA A 73 34.69 -14.78 29.64
C ALA A 73 35.34 -13.43 29.31
N LEU A 74 35.80 -13.24 28.08
CA LEU A 74 36.45 -12.02 27.59
C LEU A 74 35.88 -11.62 26.24
N ARG A 75 36.15 -10.39 25.79
CA ARG A 75 35.72 -9.89 24.49
C ARG A 75 36.90 -9.81 23.53
N VAL A 76 36.84 -10.48 22.39
CA VAL A 76 37.73 -10.26 21.25
C VAL A 76 36.94 -9.48 20.21
N THR A 77 37.38 -8.27 19.89
CA THR A 77 36.62 -7.37 19.00
C THR A 77 37.58 -6.68 18.04
N SER A 78 37.17 -6.47 16.79
CA SER A 78 37.92 -5.61 15.88
C SER A 78 37.71 -4.13 16.21
N GLU A 79 38.67 -3.30 15.82
CA GLU A 79 38.61 -1.85 16.01
C GLU A 79 37.75 -1.14 14.95
N LEU A 80 37.82 -1.59 13.69
CA LEU A 80 37.17 -0.95 12.53
C LEU A 80 36.12 -1.84 11.84
N GLY A 81 35.69 -2.92 12.48
CA GLY A 81 34.65 -3.80 11.97
C GLY A 81 35.13 -4.80 10.90
N PRO A 82 34.20 -5.62 10.38
CA PRO A 82 34.54 -6.79 9.58
C PRO A 82 35.13 -6.47 8.20
N ALA A 83 34.87 -5.28 7.64
CA ALA A 83 35.48 -4.84 6.38
C ALA A 83 37.00 -4.61 6.51
N ALA A 84 37.47 -4.22 7.69
CA ALA A 84 38.86 -3.81 7.90
C ALA A 84 39.72 -4.91 8.56
N THR A 85 39.11 -5.86 9.26
CA THR A 85 39.83 -6.87 10.06
C THR A 85 39.41 -8.28 9.69
N ALA A 86 40.33 -9.04 9.10
CA ALA A 86 40.10 -10.41 8.66
C ALA A 86 41.01 -11.42 9.38
N ILE A 87 40.43 -12.53 9.81
CA ILE A 87 41.11 -13.76 10.24
C ILE A 87 41.08 -14.74 9.06
N ASP A 88 42.23 -14.93 8.42
CA ASP A 88 42.36 -15.81 7.26
C ASP A 88 43.02 -17.11 7.70
N CYS A 89 42.24 -18.19 7.65
CA CYS A 89 42.68 -19.50 8.13
C CYS A 89 43.55 -20.25 7.11
N GLU A 90 43.76 -19.69 5.92
CA GLU A 90 44.66 -20.22 4.88
C GLU A 90 44.29 -21.64 4.41
N ASN A 91 43.00 -21.98 4.39
CA ASN A 91 42.45 -23.31 4.10
C ASN A 91 42.97 -24.40 5.06
N ASP A 92 43.20 -24.04 6.32
CA ASP A 92 43.71 -24.96 7.33
C ASP A 92 43.28 -24.53 8.74
N GLY A 93 42.46 -25.34 9.41
CA GLY A 93 41.94 -25.03 10.74
C GLY A 93 40.69 -24.16 10.70
N ARG A 94 40.39 -23.53 11.84
CA ARG A 94 39.19 -22.70 12.08
C ARG A 94 39.60 -21.29 12.48
N GLY A 95 38.66 -20.34 12.49
CA GLY A 95 38.86 -19.04 13.14
C GLY A 95 38.91 -19.19 14.65
N PHE A 96 37.81 -19.69 15.24
CA PHE A 96 37.67 -19.87 16.69
C PHE A 96 37.24 -21.29 17.06
N TYR A 97 37.70 -21.76 18.22
CA TYR A 97 37.29 -23.03 18.79
C TYR A 97 36.93 -22.85 20.27
N PHE A 98 35.64 -22.98 20.58
CA PHE A 98 35.08 -22.86 21.92
C PHE A 98 34.77 -24.23 22.47
N HIS A 99 35.49 -24.66 23.50
CA HIS A 99 35.39 -26.03 24.03
C HIS A 99 35.71 -26.18 25.52
N THR A 100 35.82 -25.07 26.26
CA THR A 100 36.24 -25.06 27.66
C THR A 100 35.18 -24.43 28.57
N GLY A 101 33.93 -24.40 28.11
CA GLY A 101 32.77 -23.93 28.87
C GLY A 101 32.55 -22.43 28.79
N GLU A 102 32.97 -21.79 27.69
CA GLU A 102 32.68 -20.40 27.38
C GLU A 102 31.17 -20.13 27.35
N ASP A 103 30.75 -18.98 27.86
CA ASP A 103 29.35 -18.56 27.94
C ASP A 103 29.11 -17.28 27.12
N SER A 104 27.93 -16.69 27.24
CA SER A 104 27.53 -15.51 26.46
C SER A 104 28.41 -14.27 26.70
N LEU A 105 29.25 -14.27 27.75
CA LEU A 105 30.22 -13.20 28.03
C LEU A 105 31.56 -13.43 27.32
N SER A 106 31.77 -14.60 26.71
CA SER A 106 32.84 -14.84 25.73
C SER A 106 32.36 -14.35 24.37
N VAL A 107 32.83 -13.16 23.97
CA VAL A 107 32.32 -12.43 22.80
C VAL A 107 33.37 -12.39 21.69
N VAL A 108 32.96 -12.71 20.46
CA VAL A 108 33.69 -12.42 19.22
C VAL A 108 32.87 -11.41 18.43
N GLU A 109 33.47 -10.27 18.09
CA GLU A 109 32.76 -9.21 17.38
C GLU A 109 33.56 -8.53 16.26
N GLY A 110 32.92 -8.31 15.11
CA GLY A 110 33.46 -7.40 14.11
C GLY A 110 34.52 -7.99 13.17
N PHE A 111 34.59 -9.31 12.99
CA PHE A 111 35.62 -9.93 12.15
C PHE A 111 35.09 -10.46 10.83
N THR A 112 35.91 -10.46 9.79
CA THR A 112 35.76 -11.40 8.67
C THR A 112 36.58 -12.66 8.95
N ILE A 113 35.94 -13.81 9.13
CA ILE A 113 36.59 -15.12 9.28
C ILE A 113 36.46 -15.84 7.94
N ARG A 114 37.60 -16.24 7.34
CA ARG A 114 37.57 -16.86 6.01
C ARG A 114 38.55 -18.00 5.81
N ASN A 115 38.28 -18.77 4.76
CA ASN A 115 39.12 -19.87 4.29
C ASN A 115 39.41 -20.90 5.40
N GLY A 116 38.45 -21.18 6.27
CA GLY A 116 38.54 -22.26 7.25
C GLY A 116 38.39 -23.61 6.58
N TYR A 117 39.18 -24.61 6.96
CA TYR A 117 39.05 -25.97 6.44
C TYR A 117 39.43 -27.00 7.49
N VAL A 118 38.47 -27.83 7.90
CA VAL A 118 38.72 -29.02 8.72
C VAL A 118 37.77 -30.15 8.35
N GLY A 119 38.29 -31.36 8.16
CA GLY A 119 37.50 -32.58 7.90
C GLY A 119 36.75 -33.12 9.14
N THR A 120 36.16 -32.25 9.95
CA THR A 120 35.27 -32.58 11.07
C THR A 120 34.12 -31.55 11.13
N LEU A 121 33.97 -30.77 12.21
CA LEU A 121 32.80 -29.91 12.43
C LEU A 121 33.16 -28.42 12.53
N GLY A 122 32.46 -27.52 11.85
CA GLY A 122 32.62 -26.07 12.05
C GLY A 122 33.87 -25.54 11.36
N GLY A 123 33.84 -25.27 10.06
CA GLY A 123 35.01 -24.79 9.30
C GLY A 123 35.48 -23.41 9.75
N GLY A 124 34.56 -22.50 10.05
CA GLY A 124 34.86 -21.16 10.58
C GLY A 124 34.94 -21.12 12.11
N ILE A 125 33.88 -21.55 12.80
CA ILE A 125 33.78 -21.58 14.26
C ILE A 125 33.23 -22.93 14.69
N TYR A 126 33.80 -23.50 15.76
CA TYR A 126 33.24 -24.69 16.38
C TYR A 126 32.94 -24.46 17.87
N CYS A 127 31.70 -24.69 18.26
CA CYS A 127 31.21 -24.61 19.64
C CYS A 127 30.91 -26.01 20.17
N LEU A 128 31.70 -26.49 21.12
CA LEU A 128 31.58 -27.80 21.75
C LEU A 128 31.33 -27.65 23.26
N GLY A 129 30.08 -27.82 23.69
CA GLY A 129 29.71 -27.63 25.11
C GLY A 129 29.89 -26.20 25.62
N ALA A 130 30.04 -25.24 24.71
CA ALA A 130 30.30 -23.83 24.98
C ALA A 130 29.33 -22.95 24.17
N SER A 131 28.85 -21.85 24.74
CA SER A 131 27.79 -21.00 24.18
C SER A 131 28.23 -19.52 24.11
N PRO A 132 29.23 -19.19 23.29
CA PRO A 132 29.72 -17.81 23.10
C PRO A 132 28.70 -16.90 22.42
N SER A 133 28.99 -15.59 22.41
CA SER A 133 28.28 -14.61 21.58
C SER A 133 29.13 -14.26 20.34
N ILE A 134 28.55 -14.44 19.16
CA ILE A 134 29.15 -14.16 17.85
C ILE A 134 28.35 -13.01 17.24
N VAL A 135 28.98 -11.84 17.12
CA VAL A 135 28.28 -10.57 16.85
C VAL A 135 28.95 -9.87 15.66
N ARG A 136 28.19 -9.27 14.73
CA ARG A 136 28.75 -8.43 13.64
C ARG A 136 29.93 -9.05 12.91
N THR A 137 29.82 -10.35 12.64
CA THR A 137 30.91 -11.15 12.05
C THR A 137 30.50 -11.64 10.67
N VAL A 138 31.43 -11.57 9.72
CA VAL A 138 31.31 -12.18 8.39
C VAL A 138 32.06 -13.51 8.42
N ILE A 139 31.42 -14.63 8.09
CA ILE A 139 32.06 -15.96 8.01
C ILE A 139 31.87 -16.51 6.60
N ILE A 140 32.96 -16.64 5.86
CA ILE A 140 32.89 -16.88 4.41
C ILE A 140 33.91 -17.90 3.92
N GLY A 141 33.56 -18.66 2.88
CA GLY A 141 34.49 -19.59 2.24
C GLY A 141 35.06 -20.66 3.18
N CYS A 142 34.35 -21.00 4.25
CA CYS A 142 34.78 -22.00 5.22
C CYS A 142 34.15 -23.37 4.91
N GLN A 143 34.92 -24.45 5.09
CA GLN A 143 34.53 -25.80 4.73
C GLN A 143 34.76 -26.81 5.85
N SER A 144 33.80 -27.72 6.04
CA SER A 144 33.94 -28.88 6.93
C SER A 144 33.04 -30.06 6.52
N ASP A 145 33.06 -31.17 7.28
CA ASP A 145 32.14 -32.29 7.06
C ASP A 145 30.73 -32.03 7.61
N ALA A 146 30.56 -31.04 8.50
CA ALA A 146 29.27 -30.49 8.96
C ALA A 146 29.46 -29.11 9.61
N GLY A 147 28.66 -28.11 9.23
CA GLY A 147 28.83 -26.74 9.74
C GLY A 147 29.97 -26.04 9.01
N GLY A 148 29.75 -25.54 7.79
CA GLY A 148 30.80 -24.84 7.03
C GLY A 148 31.29 -23.60 7.78
N ALA A 149 30.37 -22.71 8.14
CA ALA A 149 30.64 -21.51 8.91
C ALA A 149 30.69 -21.83 10.41
N ILE A 150 29.61 -22.35 10.98
CA ILE A 150 29.49 -22.62 12.42
C ILE A 150 28.95 -24.04 12.67
N ALA A 151 29.57 -24.79 13.58
CA ALA A 151 28.99 -26.01 14.15
C ALA A 151 28.78 -25.89 15.66
N CYS A 152 27.66 -26.42 16.15
CA CYS A 152 27.29 -26.45 17.56
C CYS A 152 27.03 -27.88 18.03
N GLU A 153 27.86 -28.40 18.94
CA GLU A 153 27.68 -29.70 19.60
C GLU A 153 27.41 -29.49 21.10
N SER A 154 26.20 -29.83 21.57
CA SER A 154 25.77 -29.55 22.96
C SER A 154 25.96 -28.08 23.35
N ALA A 155 25.73 -27.16 22.41
CA ALA A 155 26.08 -25.75 22.49
C ALA A 155 24.93 -24.86 22.00
N SER A 156 24.75 -23.69 22.62
CA SER A 156 23.68 -22.75 22.28
C SER A 156 24.21 -21.31 22.17
N PRO A 157 25.17 -21.05 21.25
CA PRO A 157 25.68 -19.69 21.06
C PRO A 157 24.59 -18.71 20.64
N LEU A 158 24.84 -17.42 20.94
CA LEU A 158 24.10 -16.31 20.37
C LEU A 158 24.82 -15.87 19.10
N ILE A 159 24.11 -15.80 17.98
CA ILE A 159 24.59 -15.30 16.69
C ILE A 159 23.72 -14.09 16.35
N GLU A 160 24.32 -12.91 16.32
CA GLU A 160 23.60 -11.65 16.15
C GLU A 160 24.26 -10.76 15.12
N GLY A 161 23.48 -10.14 14.23
CA GLY A 161 24.02 -9.17 13.29
C GLY A 161 25.10 -9.79 12.43
N SER A 162 25.02 -11.05 11.97
CA SER A 162 26.18 -11.73 11.36
C SER A 162 25.85 -12.24 9.96
N THR A 163 26.85 -12.27 9.07
CA THR A 163 26.70 -12.73 7.69
C THR A 163 27.49 -14.01 7.49
N MET A 164 26.81 -15.09 7.10
CA MET A 164 27.43 -16.38 6.75
C MET A 164 27.11 -16.66 5.28
N SER A 165 28.14 -16.68 4.43
CA SER A 165 27.96 -16.85 2.99
C SER A 165 29.07 -17.68 2.35
N GLU A 166 28.75 -18.42 1.30
CA GLU A 166 29.70 -19.24 0.54
C GLU A 166 30.47 -20.28 1.38
N ASN A 167 29.85 -20.80 2.44
CA ASN A 167 30.41 -21.86 3.26
C ASN A 167 29.88 -23.24 2.83
N ASP A 168 30.70 -24.27 3.05
CA ASP A 168 30.40 -25.66 2.65
C ASP A 168 30.43 -26.60 3.87
N GLY A 169 29.26 -27.08 4.26
CA GLY A 169 29.06 -28.05 5.35
C GLY A 169 29.26 -29.50 4.92
N GLY A 170 29.71 -29.76 3.70
CA GLY A 170 30.04 -31.09 3.22
C GLY A 170 28.86 -32.06 3.26
N LEU A 171 29.13 -33.33 3.58
CA LEU A 171 28.16 -34.41 3.46
C LEU A 171 27.06 -34.41 4.55
N ASN A 172 27.32 -33.84 5.72
CA ASN A 172 26.33 -33.84 6.82
C ASN A 172 25.47 -32.56 6.87
N GLY A 173 25.75 -31.56 6.02
CA GLY A 173 24.92 -30.37 5.84
C GLY A 173 25.28 -29.19 6.71
N GLY A 174 24.49 -28.13 6.58
CA GLY A 174 24.62 -26.89 7.36
C GLY A 174 25.84 -26.08 6.95
N GLY A 175 25.83 -25.58 5.73
CA GLY A 175 26.87 -24.68 5.21
C GLY A 175 27.04 -23.47 6.12
N ALA A 176 25.97 -22.79 6.53
CA ALA A 176 26.08 -21.71 7.52
C ALA A 176 26.09 -22.25 8.97
N LEU A 177 25.11 -23.08 9.34
CA LEU A 177 24.96 -23.54 10.73
C LEU A 177 24.61 -25.03 10.83
N PHE A 178 25.38 -25.76 11.62
CA PHE A 178 25.08 -27.15 11.98
C PHE A 178 24.79 -27.30 13.48
N CYS A 179 23.63 -27.87 13.83
CA CYS A 179 23.21 -28.09 15.22
C CYS A 179 23.15 -29.58 15.56
N TRP A 180 23.91 -30.01 16.58
CA TRP A 180 24.00 -31.40 17.01
C TRP A 180 23.94 -31.59 18.54
N GLN A 181 23.41 -32.72 18.99
CA GLN A 181 23.39 -33.15 20.40
C GLN A 181 22.71 -32.19 21.40
N GLY A 182 21.52 -31.71 21.07
CA GLY A 182 20.74 -30.81 21.93
C GLY A 182 21.21 -29.36 21.89
N SER A 183 21.70 -28.91 20.74
CA SER A 183 22.09 -27.51 20.50
C SER A 183 20.87 -26.63 20.16
N PHE A 184 20.76 -25.47 20.81
CA PHE A 184 19.66 -24.51 20.65
C PHE A 184 20.19 -23.07 20.45
N PRO A 185 21.03 -22.82 19.42
CA PRO A 185 21.56 -21.48 19.21
C PRO A 185 20.42 -20.50 18.84
N ILE A 186 20.64 -19.23 19.19
CA ILE A 186 19.74 -18.14 18.81
C ILE A 186 20.42 -17.38 17.67
N VAL A 187 19.72 -17.23 16.56
CA VAL A 187 20.17 -16.47 15.40
C VAL A 187 19.22 -15.29 15.21
N SER A 188 19.75 -14.07 15.24
CA SER A 188 18.98 -12.85 15.00
C SER A 188 19.71 -11.82 14.15
N ASN A 189 18.96 -11.02 13.38
CA ASN A 189 19.50 -9.93 12.55
C ASN A 189 20.64 -10.42 11.65
N SER A 190 20.56 -11.65 11.14
CA SER A 190 21.69 -12.30 10.47
C SER A 190 21.31 -12.71 9.05
N ILE A 191 22.31 -12.86 8.20
CA ILE A 191 22.15 -13.34 6.83
C ILE A 191 22.84 -14.69 6.68
N LEU A 192 22.08 -15.70 6.25
CA LEU A 192 22.56 -17.03 5.91
C LEU A 192 22.20 -17.26 4.44
N TRP A 193 23.16 -17.02 3.54
CA TRP A 193 22.90 -16.99 2.11
C TRP A 193 24.02 -17.61 1.28
N GLY A 194 23.66 -18.43 0.29
CA GLY A 194 24.63 -18.99 -0.66
C GLY A 194 25.54 -20.07 -0.06
N ASN A 195 25.09 -20.76 0.99
CA ASN A 195 25.85 -21.84 1.61
C ASN A 195 25.42 -23.21 1.09
N MET A 196 26.32 -24.20 1.14
CA MET A 196 26.10 -25.54 0.61
C MET A 196 26.27 -26.61 1.69
N PRO A 197 25.56 -27.76 1.59
CA PRO A 197 24.46 -28.02 0.67
C PRO A 197 23.14 -27.33 1.07
N ASP A 198 23.06 -26.80 2.28
CA ASP A 198 21.90 -26.12 2.87
C ASP A 198 22.37 -25.09 3.90
N GLU A 199 21.56 -24.08 4.20
CA GLU A 199 21.92 -23.04 5.16
C GLU A 199 22.05 -23.59 6.59
N ILE A 200 21.05 -24.36 7.04
CA ILE A 200 20.96 -24.85 8.42
C ILE A 200 20.59 -26.34 8.44
N ALA A 201 21.52 -27.16 8.93
CA ALA A 201 21.28 -28.57 9.21
C ALA A 201 21.14 -28.83 10.70
N VAL A 202 20.15 -29.65 11.06
CA VAL A 202 19.82 -29.95 12.47
C VAL A 202 19.74 -31.45 12.69
N VAL A 203 20.63 -31.97 13.52
CA VAL A 203 20.66 -33.36 13.95
C VAL A 203 20.47 -33.39 15.46
N ASN A 204 19.23 -33.52 15.94
CA ASN A 204 18.89 -33.43 17.36
C ASN A 204 19.31 -32.05 17.95
N GLY A 205 18.56 -31.01 17.61
CA GLY A 205 18.72 -29.63 18.09
C GLY A 205 17.52 -28.80 17.66
N ASN A 206 17.50 -27.51 17.99
CA ASN A 206 16.46 -26.60 17.49
C ASN A 206 16.94 -25.13 17.54
N PRO A 207 17.58 -24.62 16.47
CA PRO A 207 18.01 -23.23 16.42
C PRO A 207 16.79 -22.30 16.33
N ALA A 208 16.74 -21.28 17.17
CA ALA A 208 15.72 -20.24 17.14
C ALA A 208 16.20 -19.09 16.24
N VAL A 209 15.61 -18.99 15.05
CA VAL A 209 15.98 -17.98 14.04
C VAL A 209 14.87 -16.94 13.93
N ARG A 210 15.20 -15.66 14.09
CA ARG A 210 14.26 -14.52 13.99
C ARG A 210 14.90 -13.34 13.31
N TYR A 211 14.13 -12.49 12.63
CA TYR A 211 14.60 -11.28 11.97
C TYR A 211 15.88 -11.52 11.17
N SER A 212 15.94 -12.63 10.43
CA SER A 212 17.12 -13.07 9.69
C SER A 212 16.72 -13.47 8.28
N ASP A 213 17.63 -13.25 7.34
CA ASP A 213 17.46 -13.69 5.96
C ASP A 213 18.12 -15.05 5.78
N VAL A 214 17.34 -16.04 5.35
CA VAL A 214 17.81 -17.43 5.21
C VAL A 214 17.40 -17.97 3.85
N ALA A 215 18.39 -18.28 3.01
CA ALA A 215 18.14 -18.87 1.70
C ALA A 215 17.33 -20.17 1.79
N GLY A 216 16.37 -20.33 0.87
CA GLY A 216 15.44 -21.47 0.87
C GLY A 216 14.31 -21.37 1.91
N GLY A 217 14.32 -20.34 2.76
CA GLY A 217 13.27 -20.04 3.73
C GLY A 217 13.45 -20.76 5.07
N ARG A 218 13.29 -20.01 6.16
CA ARG A 218 13.27 -20.53 7.53
C ARG A 218 12.12 -19.94 8.33
N ALA A 219 11.25 -20.79 8.85
CA ALA A 219 10.17 -20.35 9.73
C ALA A 219 10.73 -19.63 10.97
N GLY A 220 10.14 -18.48 11.31
CA GLY A 220 10.52 -17.64 12.44
C GLY A 220 9.96 -16.23 12.26
N VAL A 221 9.80 -15.50 13.36
CA VAL A 221 9.26 -14.13 13.32
C VAL A 221 10.22 -13.22 12.57
N GLY A 222 9.72 -12.46 11.59
CA GLY A 222 10.49 -11.48 10.84
C GLY A 222 11.58 -12.05 9.94
N ASN A 223 11.64 -13.37 9.74
CA ASN A 223 12.57 -13.94 8.78
C ASN A 223 12.11 -13.68 7.35
N ILE A 224 13.08 -13.45 6.48
CA ILE A 224 12.89 -13.31 5.04
C ILE A 224 13.71 -14.38 4.31
N ALA A 225 13.49 -14.47 2.99
CA ALA A 225 14.18 -15.42 2.12
C ALA A 225 14.35 -14.77 0.75
N CYS A 226 15.11 -13.69 0.71
CA CYS A 226 15.28 -12.84 -0.47
C CYS A 226 16.77 -12.65 -0.74
N ASP A 227 17.17 -12.44 -1.99
CA ASP A 227 18.59 -12.17 -2.29
C ASP A 227 19.09 -10.97 -1.46
N PRO A 228 20.13 -11.10 -0.62
CA PRO A 228 20.66 -10.02 0.19
C PRO A 228 21.26 -8.89 -0.63
N LEU A 229 21.49 -9.08 -1.92
CA LEU A 229 22.09 -8.09 -2.82
C LEU A 229 23.42 -7.54 -2.26
N PHE A 230 24.35 -8.45 -1.93
CA PHE A 230 25.69 -8.04 -1.51
C PHE A 230 26.38 -7.21 -2.60
N VAL A 231 27.07 -6.14 -2.22
CA VAL A 231 27.71 -5.19 -3.14
C VAL A 231 28.68 -5.87 -4.10
N ASN A 232 29.59 -6.71 -3.59
CA ASN A 232 30.56 -7.42 -4.44
C ASN A 232 31.14 -8.67 -3.78
N VAL A 233 30.35 -9.74 -3.84
CA VAL A 233 30.74 -11.08 -3.35
C VAL A 233 32.11 -11.54 -3.89
N LEU A 234 32.39 -11.31 -5.18
CA LEU A 234 33.66 -11.74 -5.80
C LEU A 234 34.89 -10.99 -5.27
N ALA A 235 34.70 -9.78 -4.73
CA ALA A 235 35.74 -9.01 -4.05
C ALA A 235 35.81 -9.30 -2.54
N GLY A 236 34.91 -10.15 -2.02
CA GLY A 236 34.76 -10.41 -0.59
C GLY A 236 34.02 -9.29 0.16
N ASP A 237 33.25 -8.47 -0.57
CA ASP A 237 32.44 -7.38 0.00
C ASP A 237 30.99 -7.85 0.16
N TYR A 238 30.63 -8.11 1.42
CA TYR A 238 29.30 -8.57 1.83
C TYR A 238 28.52 -7.46 2.54
N SER A 239 28.90 -6.19 2.33
CA SER A 239 28.00 -5.08 2.64
C SER A 239 26.76 -5.16 1.75
N LEU A 240 25.65 -4.61 2.24
CA LEU A 240 24.38 -4.62 1.54
C LEU A 240 24.36 -3.51 0.49
N SER A 241 23.86 -3.82 -0.71
CA SER A 241 23.44 -2.76 -1.62
C SER A 241 22.27 -2.01 -1.00
N TYR A 242 22.12 -0.74 -1.36
CA TYR A 242 21.06 0.15 -0.86
C TYR A 242 19.62 -0.35 -1.16
N ASP A 243 19.44 -1.27 -2.13
CA ASP A 243 18.14 -1.89 -2.47
C ASP A 243 17.97 -3.28 -1.85
N SER A 244 18.88 -3.67 -0.96
CA SER A 244 18.82 -4.95 -0.28
C SER A 244 17.54 -5.08 0.56
N PRO A 245 16.82 -6.21 0.47
CA PRO A 245 15.70 -6.51 1.35
C PRO A 245 16.14 -6.75 2.81
N CYS A 246 17.45 -6.82 3.07
CA CYS A 246 18.02 -6.97 4.40
C CYS A 246 18.20 -5.63 5.12
N LEU A 247 18.12 -4.50 4.42
CA LEU A 247 18.17 -3.17 5.04
C LEU A 247 16.89 -2.92 5.86
N ASP A 248 17.04 -2.30 7.02
CA ASP A 248 15.96 -1.90 7.93
C ASP A 248 14.97 -3.03 8.28
N SER A 249 15.44 -4.27 8.21
CA SER A 249 14.57 -5.46 8.26
C SER A 249 14.82 -6.34 9.48
N GLY A 250 15.77 -5.99 10.34
CA GLY A 250 16.13 -6.66 11.60
C GLY A 250 15.07 -6.54 12.71
N ASP A 251 15.43 -6.79 13.97
CA ASP A 251 14.47 -6.78 15.09
C ASP A 251 14.03 -5.34 15.43
N PRO A 252 12.73 -4.99 15.32
CA PRO A 252 12.23 -3.63 15.59
C PRO A 252 12.32 -3.23 17.07
N LEU A 253 12.62 -4.17 17.98
CA LEU A 253 12.78 -3.92 19.41
C LEU A 253 14.25 -3.92 19.86
N ALA A 254 15.18 -4.25 18.95
CA ALA A 254 16.59 -4.09 19.23
C ALA A 254 16.94 -2.61 19.06
N GLY A 255 17.51 -2.00 20.09
CA GLY A 255 17.88 -0.58 20.03
C GLY A 255 18.97 -0.36 18.96
N VAL A 256 18.77 0.64 18.11
CA VAL A 256 19.77 1.08 17.12
C VAL A 256 20.99 1.63 17.85
N PRO A 257 22.22 1.13 17.59
CA PRO A 257 23.43 1.55 18.30
C PRO A 257 23.77 3.04 18.20
N ASP A 258 23.20 3.79 17.26
CA ASP A 258 23.58 5.17 16.93
C ASP A 258 22.48 6.23 17.18
N GLY A 259 21.28 5.83 17.61
CA GLY A 259 20.18 6.76 17.88
C GLY A 259 19.59 7.43 16.63
N GLY A 260 19.89 6.94 15.43
CA GLY A 260 19.09 7.17 14.22
C GLY A 260 17.80 6.37 14.31
N GLY A 261 16.68 6.93 13.86
CA GLY A 261 15.33 6.38 14.09
C GLY A 261 14.99 5.11 13.31
N ASP A 262 15.97 4.39 12.78
CA ASP A 262 15.79 3.33 11.80
C ASP A 262 15.81 1.93 12.45
N ARG A 263 15.57 0.88 11.67
CA ARG A 263 15.50 -0.50 12.17
C ARG A 263 16.86 -1.14 11.88
N LEU A 264 17.34 -2.05 12.73
CA LEU A 264 18.63 -2.70 12.45
C LEU A 264 18.63 -3.38 11.08
N ASP A 265 19.76 -3.34 10.40
CA ASP A 265 19.96 -4.16 9.20
C ASP A 265 20.14 -5.63 9.59
N MET A 266 19.82 -6.53 8.66
CA MET A 266 20.26 -7.92 8.79
C MET A 266 21.69 -8.05 8.28
N GLY A 267 22.53 -8.77 9.01
CA GLY A 267 23.91 -9.06 8.61
C GLY A 267 24.97 -8.29 9.38
N ALA A 268 26.22 -8.47 8.97
CA ALA A 268 27.41 -7.98 9.68
C ALA A 268 27.70 -6.49 9.56
N PHE A 269 27.05 -5.82 8.61
CA PHE A 269 27.24 -4.40 8.32
C PHE A 269 25.94 -3.68 8.62
N GLU A 270 25.98 -2.79 9.60
CA GLU A 270 24.97 -1.73 9.68
C GLU A 270 25.32 -0.71 8.60
N HIS A 271 24.35 -0.36 7.77
CA HIS A 271 24.45 0.69 6.78
C HIS A 271 24.46 2.04 7.49
N LEU A 272 25.63 2.44 7.97
CA LEU A 272 25.85 3.74 8.57
C LEU A 272 25.75 4.80 7.47
N ILE A 273 24.56 5.39 7.27
CA ILE A 273 24.39 6.55 6.41
C ILE A 273 25.20 7.70 7.04
N PRO A 274 26.30 8.17 6.42
CA PRO A 274 26.98 9.35 6.92
C PRO A 274 26.11 10.54 6.50
N TYR A 275 25.54 11.24 7.50
CA TYR A 275 24.75 12.49 7.45
C TYR A 275 23.27 12.36 7.86
N ASN A 276 23.02 12.03 9.14
CA ASN A 276 21.71 12.12 9.82
C ASN A 276 21.06 13.52 9.86
N ASP A 277 21.48 14.48 9.03
CA ASP A 277 20.89 15.81 9.00
C ASP A 277 20.23 16.13 7.66
N LEU A 278 20.68 15.66 6.50
CA LEU A 278 19.95 15.98 5.25
C LEU A 278 18.72 15.07 5.13
N ALA A 279 17.57 15.64 4.77
CA ALA A 279 16.32 14.88 4.65
C ALA A 279 15.69 15.05 3.26
N LEU A 280 15.49 13.95 2.56
CA LEU A 280 14.69 13.79 1.37
C LEU A 280 13.34 13.18 1.80
N SER A 281 12.22 13.61 1.22
CA SER A 281 10.95 12.94 1.45
C SER A 281 10.03 13.05 0.25
N PHE A 282 9.19 12.03 0.05
CA PHE A 282 8.20 11.99 -1.01
C PHE A 282 6.78 12.06 -0.45
N THR A 283 5.92 12.78 -1.17
CA THR A 283 4.48 12.83 -0.90
C THR A 283 3.72 12.78 -2.22
N ASN A 284 2.41 12.53 -2.17
CA ASN A 284 1.56 12.43 -3.37
C ASN A 284 2.11 11.42 -4.39
N THR A 285 2.60 10.27 -3.89
CA THR A 285 3.11 9.17 -4.70
C THR A 285 1.94 8.31 -5.19
N PRO A 286 1.85 8.01 -6.50
CA PRO A 286 0.77 7.20 -7.03
C PRO A 286 1.01 5.71 -6.81
N ASP A 287 -0.02 4.98 -6.41
CA ASP A 287 0.05 3.51 -6.27
C ASP A 287 0.12 2.79 -7.62
N SER A 288 -0.55 3.34 -8.65
CA SER A 288 -0.52 2.81 -10.02
C SER A 288 -0.63 3.90 -11.08
N VAL A 289 -0.07 3.63 -12.27
CA VAL A 289 -0.23 4.48 -13.46
C VAL A 289 -0.32 3.64 -14.73
N ALA A 290 -1.06 4.13 -15.72
CA ALA A 290 -1.19 3.48 -17.02
C ALA A 290 0.05 3.69 -17.92
N GLN A 291 0.37 2.72 -18.78
CA GLN A 291 1.26 2.95 -19.93
C GLN A 291 0.81 4.18 -20.74
N GLY A 292 1.74 4.98 -21.25
CA GLY A 292 1.44 6.18 -22.05
C GLY A 292 1.08 7.43 -21.24
N SER A 293 0.95 7.29 -19.92
CA SER A 293 0.65 8.40 -19.00
C SER A 293 1.93 9.03 -18.42
N ARG A 294 1.84 9.65 -17.24
CA ARG A 294 2.97 10.20 -16.49
C ARG A 294 2.88 9.77 -15.04
N VAL A 295 4.00 9.31 -14.48
CA VAL A 295 4.17 9.18 -13.03
C VAL A 295 4.60 10.53 -12.48
N SER A 296 3.90 11.05 -11.47
CA SER A 296 4.20 12.35 -10.86
C SER A 296 4.16 12.22 -9.34
N TRP A 297 5.07 12.89 -8.64
CA TRP A 297 5.16 12.87 -7.18
C TRP A 297 5.80 14.16 -6.69
N ASP A 298 5.57 14.50 -5.43
CA ASP A 298 6.21 15.64 -4.78
C ASP A 298 7.45 15.20 -4.03
N VAL A 299 8.53 15.98 -4.20
CA VAL A 299 9.81 15.79 -3.51
C VAL A 299 10.07 16.99 -2.62
N SER A 300 10.41 16.73 -1.36
CA SER A 300 10.94 17.69 -0.41
C SER A 300 12.40 17.36 -0.12
N PHE A 301 13.27 18.37 -0.16
CA PHE A 301 14.64 18.24 0.31
C PHE A 301 14.96 19.30 1.36
N THR A 302 15.45 18.88 2.52
CA THR A 302 15.71 19.71 3.69
C THR A 302 17.19 19.67 4.05
N ASN A 303 17.78 20.85 4.20
CA ASN A 303 19.07 21.05 4.85
C ASN A 303 18.85 21.72 6.22
N PRO A 304 18.87 20.97 7.34
CA PRO A 304 18.74 21.49 8.68
C PRO A 304 20.11 21.79 9.32
N LEU A 305 21.19 21.85 8.54
CA LEU A 305 22.48 22.31 9.05
C LEU A 305 22.50 23.83 9.15
N SER A 306 23.45 24.36 9.93
CA SER A 306 23.71 25.80 10.04
C SER A 306 24.67 26.32 8.97
N ILE A 307 25.13 25.44 8.08
CA ILE A 307 25.98 25.75 6.92
C ILE A 307 25.32 25.28 5.61
N PRO A 308 25.64 25.90 4.46
CA PRO A 308 25.21 25.39 3.17
C PRO A 308 25.91 24.06 2.87
N VAL A 309 25.22 23.15 2.19
CA VAL A 309 25.77 21.88 1.69
C VAL A 309 25.67 21.84 0.18
N THR A 310 26.64 21.23 -0.49
CA THR A 310 26.58 20.94 -1.92
C THR A 310 26.51 19.44 -2.11
N VAL A 311 25.48 18.98 -2.82
CA VAL A 311 25.13 17.57 -3.01
C VAL A 311 24.70 17.30 -4.44
N ASP A 312 24.80 16.05 -4.85
CA ASP A 312 24.12 15.52 -6.02
C ASP A 312 22.76 14.97 -5.60
N VAL A 313 21.73 15.20 -6.40
CA VAL A 313 20.40 14.59 -6.24
C VAL A 313 20.09 13.81 -7.50
N TRP A 314 19.81 12.52 -7.39
CA TRP A 314 19.47 11.70 -8.54
C TRP A 314 18.27 10.81 -8.25
N PHE A 315 17.58 10.44 -9.32
CA PHE A 315 16.47 9.51 -9.27
C PHE A 315 16.78 8.37 -10.21
N ASP A 316 16.47 7.16 -9.77
CA ASP A 316 16.57 5.96 -10.57
C ASP A 316 15.29 5.14 -10.45
N VAL A 317 15.01 4.37 -11.50
CA VAL A 317 13.88 3.44 -11.52
C VAL A 317 14.44 2.04 -11.51
N SER A 318 13.92 1.22 -10.60
CA SER A 318 14.19 -0.21 -10.57
C SER A 318 12.92 -0.99 -10.93
N SER A 319 13.11 -2.04 -11.71
CA SER A 319 12.14 -3.11 -11.96
C SER A 319 12.76 -4.42 -11.48
N GLN A 320 12.02 -5.52 -11.49
CA GLN A 320 12.53 -6.85 -11.11
C GLN A 320 13.80 -7.31 -11.85
N ILE A 321 14.22 -6.62 -12.93
CA ILE A 321 15.31 -7.09 -13.82
C ILE A 321 16.34 -5.99 -14.15
N ARG A 322 16.08 -4.71 -13.88
CA ARG A 322 16.95 -3.59 -14.27
C ARG A 322 16.78 -2.36 -13.39
N CYS A 323 17.87 -1.62 -13.19
CA CYS A 323 17.90 -0.26 -12.66
C CYS A 323 18.43 0.72 -13.72
N ALA A 324 17.88 1.94 -13.78
CA ALA A 324 18.37 3.02 -14.63
C ALA A 324 18.16 4.39 -13.98
N ILE A 325 19.16 5.27 -14.05
CA ILE A 325 19.03 6.67 -13.65
C ILE A 325 18.09 7.37 -14.63
N ILE A 326 17.05 8.02 -14.09
CA ILE A 326 15.99 8.70 -14.84
C ILE A 326 16.09 10.22 -14.72
N MET A 327 16.68 10.73 -13.63
CA MET A 327 16.96 12.17 -13.43
C MET A 327 18.22 12.36 -12.60
N GLU A 328 18.94 13.46 -12.85
CA GLU A 328 20.20 13.75 -12.17
C GLU A 328 20.39 15.27 -12.08
N TYR A 329 20.76 15.74 -10.88
CA TYR A 329 21.08 17.13 -10.55
C TYR A 329 22.41 17.13 -9.81
N ARG A 330 23.46 17.59 -10.46
CA ARG A 330 24.81 17.66 -9.88
C ARG A 330 25.08 18.99 -9.21
N ASP A 331 25.94 18.97 -8.19
CA ASP A 331 26.47 20.16 -7.52
C ASP A 331 25.36 21.12 -7.02
N VAL A 332 24.27 20.57 -6.48
CA VAL A 332 23.16 21.33 -5.92
C VAL A 332 23.57 21.91 -4.56
N THR A 333 23.81 23.22 -4.50
CA THR A 333 24.04 23.91 -3.24
C THR A 333 22.72 24.28 -2.56
N VAL A 334 22.49 23.74 -1.36
CA VAL A 334 21.29 24.00 -0.57
C VAL A 334 21.63 24.86 0.65
N PRO A 335 20.96 26.03 0.83
CA PRO A 335 21.22 26.91 1.96
C PRO A 335 20.95 26.25 3.32
N PRO A 336 21.58 26.73 4.40
CA PRO A 336 21.30 26.24 5.74
C PRO A 336 19.87 26.54 6.20
N GLN A 337 19.29 25.61 6.97
CA GLN A 337 17.94 25.70 7.54
C GLN A 337 16.84 25.94 6.49
N THR A 338 16.92 25.27 5.34
CA THR A 338 15.92 25.42 4.27
C THR A 338 15.35 24.09 3.81
N THR A 339 14.09 24.15 3.36
CA THR A 339 13.39 23.04 2.70
C THR A 339 12.96 23.50 1.31
N HIS A 340 13.23 22.67 0.31
CA HIS A 340 12.85 22.90 -1.08
C HIS A 340 11.88 21.82 -1.54
N ASN A 341 10.70 22.24 -2.00
CA ASN A 341 9.66 21.35 -2.51
C ASN A 341 9.55 21.47 -4.02
N ARG A 342 9.34 20.34 -4.70
CA ARG A 342 9.13 20.30 -6.14
C ARG A 342 8.32 19.07 -6.56
N THR A 343 7.31 19.29 -7.41
CA THR A 343 6.66 18.20 -8.13
C THR A 343 7.55 17.74 -9.29
N LEU A 344 7.89 16.45 -9.30
CA LEU A 344 8.56 15.79 -10.42
C LEU A 344 7.54 14.97 -11.20
N SER A 345 7.80 14.78 -12.49
CA SER A 345 6.91 14.05 -13.38
C SER A 345 7.67 13.42 -14.54
N LEU A 346 7.50 12.13 -14.76
CA LEU A 346 8.16 11.35 -15.80
C LEU A 346 7.13 10.68 -16.73
N PRO A 347 7.37 10.68 -18.05
CA PRO A 347 6.52 9.96 -18.99
C PRO A 347 6.69 8.44 -18.84
N VAL A 348 5.58 7.69 -18.84
CA VAL A 348 5.58 6.23 -18.90
C VAL A 348 5.46 5.80 -20.36
N PRO A 349 6.47 5.15 -20.97
CA PRO A 349 6.37 4.71 -22.35
C PRO A 349 5.24 3.70 -22.56
N ASN A 350 4.58 3.73 -23.73
CA ASN A 350 3.60 2.70 -24.12
C ASN A 350 4.19 1.28 -24.14
N ALA A 351 5.50 1.16 -24.28
CA ALA A 351 6.22 -0.11 -24.29
C ALA A 351 6.82 -0.50 -22.93
N ALA A 352 6.53 0.25 -21.85
CA ALA A 352 7.01 -0.08 -20.52
C ALA A 352 6.42 -1.44 -20.08
N PRO A 353 7.23 -2.42 -19.65
CA PRO A 353 6.69 -3.66 -19.09
C PRO A 353 5.66 -3.41 -17.99
N LEU A 354 4.63 -4.24 -17.91
CA LEU A 354 3.62 -4.16 -16.84
C LEU A 354 4.20 -4.67 -15.51
N GLY A 355 3.60 -4.21 -14.42
CA GLY A 355 3.95 -4.63 -13.06
C GLY A 355 4.63 -3.53 -12.25
N GLN A 356 5.21 -3.91 -11.11
CA GLN A 356 5.75 -2.97 -10.13
C GLN A 356 7.12 -2.41 -10.53
N TYR A 357 7.25 -1.10 -10.32
CA TYR A 357 8.50 -0.35 -10.41
C TYR A 357 8.70 0.41 -9.09
N THR A 358 9.94 0.49 -8.65
CA THR A 358 10.31 1.35 -7.52
C THR A 358 11.07 2.54 -8.06
N ILE A 359 10.58 3.75 -7.76
CA ILE A 359 11.30 4.99 -8.02
C ILE A 359 12.07 5.33 -6.75
N HIS A 360 13.39 5.39 -6.89
CA HIS A 360 14.31 5.80 -5.86
C HIS A 360 14.71 7.24 -6.13
N GLY A 361 14.73 8.08 -5.11
CA GLY A 361 15.47 9.34 -5.17
C GLY A 361 16.49 9.38 -4.06
N ARG A 362 17.62 10.01 -4.36
CA ARG A 362 18.79 9.99 -3.50
C ARG A 362 19.44 11.35 -3.49
N VAL A 363 20.07 11.65 -2.37
CA VAL A 363 20.93 12.81 -2.20
C VAL A 363 22.28 12.35 -1.67
N GLY A 364 23.38 12.89 -2.20
CA GLY A 364 24.70 12.39 -1.84
C GLY A 364 25.83 12.95 -2.70
N VAL A 365 26.92 12.20 -2.84
CA VAL A 365 28.02 12.48 -3.78
C VAL A 365 28.19 11.28 -4.70
N MET A 366 27.82 11.45 -5.97
CA MET A 366 27.56 10.33 -6.89
C MET A 366 28.84 9.83 -7.61
N ASP A 367 30.01 10.45 -7.37
CA ASP A 367 31.31 10.12 -8.03
C ASP A 367 32.25 9.22 -7.20
N MET A 368 31.84 8.73 -6.03
CA MET A 368 32.61 7.76 -5.25
C MET A 368 32.14 6.34 -5.58
N ILE A 369 33.06 5.36 -5.58
CA ILE A 369 32.82 3.92 -5.86
C ILE A 369 31.79 3.28 -4.90
N ASP A 370 31.35 4.04 -3.91
CA ASP A 370 30.39 3.70 -2.86
C ASP A 370 29.40 4.85 -2.68
N GLY A 371 28.91 5.41 -3.81
CA GLY A 371 28.23 6.71 -3.95
C GLY A 371 27.63 7.20 -2.65
N GLY A 372 28.27 8.19 -2.02
CA GLY A 372 28.00 8.58 -0.64
C GLY A 372 26.61 9.19 -0.53
N VAL A 373 25.59 8.34 -0.50
CA VAL A 373 24.19 8.67 -0.30
C VAL A 373 24.07 9.12 1.15
N TYR A 374 23.61 10.35 1.32
CA TYR A 374 23.35 10.99 2.60
C TYR A 374 21.92 10.77 3.05
N ASP A 375 20.99 10.58 2.10
CA ASP A 375 19.62 10.15 2.35
C ASP A 375 19.02 9.59 1.05
N ALA A 376 18.07 8.67 1.18
CA ALA A 376 17.34 8.07 0.07
C ALA A 376 15.91 7.78 0.47
N GLU A 377 15.01 8.03 -0.47
CA GLU A 377 13.60 7.72 -0.33
C GLU A 377 13.14 6.95 -1.56
N ASN A 378 12.10 6.16 -1.39
CA ASN A 378 11.52 5.43 -2.50
C ASN A 378 10.01 5.28 -2.38
N PHE A 379 9.37 5.03 -3.51
CA PHE A 379 7.99 4.59 -3.56
C PHE A 379 7.80 3.59 -4.70
N ILE A 380 6.80 2.72 -4.52
CA ILE A 380 6.41 1.73 -5.52
C ILE A 380 5.25 2.27 -6.32
N VAL A 381 5.29 2.08 -7.64
CA VAL A 381 4.19 2.36 -8.55
C VAL A 381 3.98 1.15 -9.46
N GLU A 382 2.74 0.70 -9.60
CA GLU A 382 2.38 -0.35 -10.54
C GLU A 382 2.06 0.23 -11.92
N ILE A 383 2.75 -0.26 -12.97
CA ILE A 383 2.44 0.09 -14.35
C ILE A 383 1.38 -0.88 -14.89
N LEU A 384 0.20 -0.33 -15.18
CA LEU A 384 -0.94 -1.05 -15.72
C LEU A 384 -1.04 -0.88 -17.25
N GLU A 385 -1.78 -1.78 -17.89
CA GLU A 385 -2.03 -1.69 -19.32
C GLU A 385 -2.72 -0.36 -19.65
N GLY A 386 -2.07 0.42 -20.52
CA GLY A 386 -2.55 1.74 -20.86
C GLY A 386 -3.65 1.68 -21.90
N HIS A 387 -4.90 1.67 -21.47
CA HIS A 387 -6.01 2.05 -22.34
C HIS A 387 -5.98 3.57 -22.50
N ALA A 388 -5.29 4.05 -23.52
CA ALA A 388 -5.44 5.44 -23.92
C ALA A 388 -6.93 5.64 -24.26
N LEU A 389 -7.65 6.39 -23.43
CA LEU A 389 -8.99 6.86 -23.73
C LEU A 389 -8.89 7.79 -24.95
N SER A 390 -9.11 7.21 -26.13
CA SER A 390 -9.29 7.97 -27.35
C SER A 390 -10.78 8.23 -27.50
N TYR A 391 -11.19 9.46 -27.21
CA TYR A 391 -12.53 9.91 -27.53
C TYR A 391 -12.60 10.16 -29.04
N VAL A 392 -13.43 9.41 -29.71
CA VAL A 392 -13.84 9.69 -31.09
C VAL A 392 -15.20 10.35 -30.98
N GLU A 393 -15.36 11.53 -31.58
CA GLU A 393 -16.68 12.13 -31.73
C GLU A 393 -17.57 11.15 -32.49
N SER A 394 -18.61 10.67 -31.81
CA SER A 394 -19.47 9.57 -32.23
C SER A 394 -20.90 10.07 -32.36
N SER A 395 -21.11 11.15 -33.13
CA SER A 395 -22.38 11.91 -33.18
C SER A 395 -22.96 12.05 -34.57
N SER A 396 -22.50 11.26 -35.54
CA SER A 396 -23.04 11.34 -36.89
C SER A 396 -24.52 10.92 -36.91
N GLY A 397 -25.42 11.80 -37.34
CA GLY A 397 -26.87 11.52 -37.31
C GLY A 397 -27.61 11.98 -36.05
N LEU A 398 -26.90 12.38 -34.98
CA LEU A 398 -27.49 13.26 -33.95
C LEU A 398 -27.71 14.64 -34.58
N GLY A 399 -28.84 14.82 -35.26
CA GLY A 399 -29.28 16.16 -35.69
C GLY A 399 -29.49 17.04 -34.47
N TYR A 400 -29.29 18.36 -34.60
CA TYR A 400 -29.60 19.30 -33.53
C TYR A 400 -31.08 19.13 -33.14
N PRO A 401 -31.43 18.56 -31.96
CA PRO A 401 -32.81 18.51 -31.55
C PRO A 401 -33.28 19.96 -31.45
N GLN A 402 -34.43 20.28 -32.07
CA GLN A 402 -34.90 21.67 -32.15
C GLN A 402 -35.55 22.11 -30.83
N LEU A 403 -35.03 21.64 -29.68
CA LEU A 403 -35.57 21.97 -28.36
C LEU A 403 -35.59 23.50 -28.20
N GLU A 404 -36.78 24.07 -28.11
CA GLU A 404 -36.93 25.52 -28.05
C GLU A 404 -36.76 26.06 -26.63
N ALA A 405 -37.21 25.30 -25.62
CA ALA A 405 -37.10 25.60 -24.20
C ALA A 405 -37.48 24.38 -23.35
N GLY A 406 -37.29 24.45 -22.04
CA GLY A 406 -37.58 23.31 -21.16
C GLY A 406 -36.32 22.57 -20.75
N ARG A 407 -36.45 21.74 -19.71
CA ARG A 407 -35.37 20.95 -19.14
C ARG A 407 -35.74 19.50 -19.25
N THR A 408 -34.97 18.75 -20.02
CA THR A 408 -35.23 17.34 -20.23
C THR A 408 -34.05 16.53 -19.74
N GLU A 409 -34.37 15.51 -18.97
CA GLU A 409 -33.43 14.47 -18.56
C GLU A 409 -33.13 13.54 -19.73
N LEU A 410 -31.91 13.00 -19.75
CA LEU A 410 -31.48 12.03 -20.74
C LEU A 410 -31.02 10.79 -20.00
N GLU A 411 -31.49 9.63 -20.44
CA GLU A 411 -31.05 8.34 -19.91
C GLU A 411 -30.39 7.51 -21.00
N MET A 412 -29.46 6.63 -20.62
CA MET A 412 -28.78 5.73 -21.56
C MET A 412 -29.03 4.27 -21.21
N GLY A 413 -29.58 3.51 -22.17
CA GLY A 413 -29.84 2.10 -22.02
C GLY A 413 -30.03 1.42 -23.37
N ASP A 414 -29.75 0.12 -23.46
CA ASP A 414 -30.01 -0.69 -24.65
C ASP A 414 -31.49 -1.11 -24.65
N VAL A 415 -32.36 -0.30 -25.26
CA VAL A 415 -33.83 -0.47 -25.16
C VAL A 415 -34.38 -1.44 -26.20
N ASP A 416 -33.60 -1.81 -27.21
CA ASP A 416 -33.97 -2.80 -28.23
C ASP A 416 -33.16 -4.11 -28.18
N GLY A 417 -32.22 -4.20 -27.25
CA GLY A 417 -31.44 -5.41 -26.97
C GLY A 417 -30.42 -5.75 -28.07
N ASP A 418 -29.97 -4.76 -28.85
CA ASP A 418 -29.02 -4.96 -29.94
C ASP A 418 -27.55 -5.01 -29.48
N GLY A 419 -27.30 -4.72 -28.21
CA GLY A 419 -25.98 -4.69 -27.58
C GLY A 419 -25.29 -3.33 -27.68
N HIS A 420 -26.00 -2.28 -28.07
CA HIS A 420 -25.52 -0.91 -28.15
C HIS A 420 -26.36 0.03 -27.28
N PRO A 421 -25.74 0.96 -26.53
CA PRO A 421 -26.52 1.92 -25.76
C PRO A 421 -27.30 2.89 -26.66
N ASP A 422 -28.57 3.07 -26.32
CA ASP A 422 -29.45 4.10 -26.88
C ASP A 422 -29.55 5.29 -25.93
N ILE A 423 -30.04 6.42 -26.43
CA ILE A 423 -30.36 7.59 -25.61
C ILE A 423 -31.88 7.73 -25.57
N VAL A 424 -32.44 7.93 -24.39
CA VAL A 424 -33.87 8.14 -24.17
C VAL A 424 -34.11 9.50 -23.52
N SER A 425 -35.19 10.15 -23.92
CA SER A 425 -35.65 11.45 -23.44
C SER A 425 -37.17 11.50 -23.57
N ILE A 426 -37.80 12.51 -22.99
CA ILE A 426 -39.15 12.92 -23.42
C ILE A 426 -39.12 14.25 -24.19
N GLY A 427 -40.26 14.70 -24.74
CA GLY A 427 -40.34 15.80 -25.72
C GLY A 427 -39.93 17.20 -25.23
N ASP A 428 -40.35 18.24 -25.97
CA ASP A 428 -39.96 19.66 -25.76
C ASP A 428 -41.07 20.52 -25.06
N HIS A 429 -40.75 21.79 -24.72
CA HIS A 429 -41.70 22.79 -24.19
C HIS A 429 -42.72 23.24 -25.24
N GLY A 430 -43.82 22.50 -25.36
CA GLY A 430 -45.01 22.96 -26.07
C GLY A 430 -46.16 21.96 -26.05
N SER A 431 -47.39 22.47 -26.14
CA SER A 431 -48.49 21.67 -26.70
C SER A 431 -48.01 21.09 -28.03
N PRO A 432 -48.24 19.79 -28.36
CA PRO A 432 -47.43 18.97 -29.28
C PRO A 432 -47.27 19.46 -30.74
N TYR A 433 -47.70 20.69 -31.06
CA TYR A 433 -47.63 21.31 -32.39
C TYR A 433 -47.26 22.80 -32.34
N ILE A 434 -46.73 23.31 -31.22
CA ILE A 434 -46.27 24.70 -31.14
C ILE A 434 -44.75 24.73 -31.33
N ASN A 435 -44.37 25.15 -32.55
CA ASN A 435 -43.01 25.46 -33.00
C ASN A 435 -42.03 24.29 -33.23
N THR A 436 -42.10 23.21 -32.46
CA THR A 436 -41.24 22.01 -32.60
C THR A 436 -42.08 20.75 -32.85
N ASN A 437 -41.45 19.68 -33.36
CA ASN A 437 -42.11 18.39 -33.59
C ASN A 437 -41.63 17.33 -32.59
N GLU A 438 -40.94 17.73 -31.52
CA GLU A 438 -40.35 16.86 -30.52
C GLU A 438 -41.34 16.62 -29.38
N HIS A 439 -41.87 15.40 -29.29
CA HIS A 439 -42.98 15.05 -28.40
C HIS A 439 -42.93 13.58 -27.99
N GLY A 440 -43.53 13.26 -26.84
CA GLY A 440 -43.58 11.90 -26.32
C GLY A 440 -42.22 11.39 -25.87
N ILE A 441 -42.08 10.07 -25.77
CA ILE A 441 -40.79 9.40 -25.56
C ILE A 441 -40.00 9.44 -26.86
N MET A 442 -38.78 9.94 -26.77
CA MET A 442 -37.82 10.02 -27.84
C MET A 442 -36.69 9.02 -27.58
N VAL A 443 -36.41 8.16 -28.56
CA VAL A 443 -35.29 7.22 -28.51
C VAL A 443 -34.36 7.50 -29.67
N TRP A 444 -33.09 7.74 -29.38
CA TRP A 444 -32.02 7.75 -30.38
C TRP A 444 -31.30 6.40 -30.32
N PHE A 445 -31.59 5.56 -31.30
CA PHE A 445 -30.97 4.25 -31.45
C PHE A 445 -29.52 4.39 -31.89
N GLY A 446 -28.60 3.82 -31.12
CA GLY A 446 -27.16 3.86 -31.39
C GLY A 446 -26.68 2.59 -32.07
N ASP A 447 -25.98 2.70 -33.21
CA ASP A 447 -25.46 1.51 -33.91
C ASP A 447 -24.08 1.03 -33.40
N GLY A 448 -23.64 1.54 -32.24
CA GLY A 448 -22.31 1.28 -31.68
C GLY A 448 -21.13 1.86 -32.48
N THR A 449 -21.37 2.50 -33.63
CA THR A 449 -20.35 3.11 -34.50
C THR A 449 -20.45 4.63 -34.60
N GLY A 450 -21.37 5.22 -33.85
CA GLY A 450 -21.61 6.67 -33.82
C GLY A 450 -22.59 7.14 -34.87
N THR A 451 -23.43 6.24 -35.40
CA THR A 451 -24.61 6.60 -36.17
C THR A 451 -25.85 6.47 -35.30
N TRP A 452 -26.72 7.48 -35.36
CA TRP A 452 -27.94 7.54 -34.55
C TRP A 452 -29.18 7.67 -35.42
N SER A 453 -30.28 7.01 -35.01
CA SER A 453 -31.60 7.18 -35.63
C SER A 453 -32.65 7.46 -34.57
N VAL A 454 -33.55 8.43 -34.80
CA VAL A 454 -34.53 8.85 -33.79
C VAL A 454 -35.92 8.31 -34.08
N TYR A 455 -36.60 7.84 -33.04
CA TYR A 455 -38.02 7.52 -33.03
C TYR A 455 -38.73 8.29 -31.92
N GLN A 456 -40.01 8.60 -32.12
CA GLN A 456 -40.83 9.35 -31.17
C GLN A 456 -42.19 8.66 -31.00
N ASN A 457 -42.65 8.51 -29.76
CA ASN A 457 -43.93 7.91 -29.44
C ASN A 457 -44.65 8.66 -28.31
N GLY A 458 -45.90 9.07 -28.54
CA GLY A 458 -46.71 9.82 -27.57
C GLY A 458 -46.94 11.27 -27.99
N ASN A 459 -47.78 12.00 -27.26
CA ASN A 459 -48.11 13.41 -27.53
C ASN A 459 -48.08 14.25 -26.24
N PHE A 460 -46.93 14.23 -25.56
CA PHE A 460 -46.70 14.92 -24.29
C PHE A 460 -45.34 15.64 -24.30
N GLY A 461 -45.13 16.52 -23.32
CA GLY A 461 -43.99 17.45 -23.27
C GLY A 461 -42.77 16.95 -22.49
N TYR A 462 -41.90 17.89 -22.16
CA TYR A 462 -40.63 17.71 -21.45
C TYR A 462 -40.75 17.44 -19.95
N GLY A 463 -39.68 16.89 -19.37
CA GLY A 463 -39.53 16.57 -17.95
C GLY A 463 -38.43 15.51 -17.73
N GLY A 464 -38.61 14.60 -16.77
CA GLY A 464 -37.62 13.56 -16.47
C GLY A 464 -37.94 12.20 -17.05
N VAL A 465 -36.95 11.32 -17.04
CA VAL A 465 -37.04 9.96 -17.58
C VAL A 465 -36.11 9.02 -16.83
N ALA A 466 -36.59 7.82 -16.55
CA ALA A 466 -35.84 6.71 -15.99
C ALA A 466 -36.06 5.45 -16.82
N LEU A 467 -35.05 4.58 -16.88
CA LEU A 467 -35.10 3.28 -17.54
C LEU A 467 -34.88 2.15 -16.54
N GLY A 468 -35.67 1.09 -16.65
CA GLY A 468 -35.54 -0.11 -15.81
C GLY A 468 -36.54 -1.18 -16.19
N ASP A 469 -36.29 -2.43 -15.82
CA ASP A 469 -37.25 -3.54 -15.98
C ASP A 469 -38.21 -3.54 -14.77
N VAL A 470 -39.35 -2.87 -14.88
CA VAL A 470 -40.26 -2.63 -13.74
C VAL A 470 -41.23 -3.78 -13.51
N ASN A 471 -41.30 -4.74 -14.44
CA ASN A 471 -42.20 -5.89 -14.37
C ASN A 471 -41.48 -7.25 -14.36
N ASN A 472 -40.14 -7.23 -14.35
CA ASN A 472 -39.26 -8.40 -14.34
C ASN A 472 -39.43 -9.31 -15.58
N ASP A 473 -39.74 -8.76 -16.76
CA ASP A 473 -39.88 -9.51 -18.02
C ASP A 473 -38.59 -9.58 -18.87
N GLY A 474 -37.55 -8.87 -18.44
CA GLY A 474 -36.24 -8.80 -19.06
C GLY A 474 -36.13 -7.78 -20.19
N LEU A 475 -37.14 -6.91 -20.36
CA LEU A 475 -37.13 -5.81 -21.32
C LEU A 475 -36.99 -4.48 -20.58
N MET A 476 -36.45 -3.49 -21.28
CA MET A 476 -36.33 -2.14 -20.71
C MET A 476 -37.69 -1.44 -20.76
N ASP A 477 -38.17 -1.00 -19.61
CA ASP A 477 -39.35 -0.16 -19.46
C ASP A 477 -38.94 1.29 -19.17
N VAL A 478 -39.92 2.18 -19.12
CA VAL A 478 -39.68 3.62 -18.98
C VAL A 478 -40.61 4.24 -17.94
N GLY A 479 -40.03 4.94 -16.97
CA GLY A 479 -40.72 5.87 -16.09
C GLY A 479 -40.47 7.28 -16.59
N TYR A 480 -41.49 8.13 -16.62
CA TYR A 480 -41.31 9.49 -17.08
C TYR A 480 -42.26 10.45 -16.38
N ALA A 481 -41.74 11.65 -16.16
CA ALA A 481 -42.46 12.73 -15.53
C ALA A 481 -42.44 13.95 -16.45
N MET A 482 -43.52 14.73 -16.48
CA MET A 482 -43.65 15.81 -17.44
C MET A 482 -44.24 17.09 -16.85
N HIS A 483 -43.98 18.21 -17.53
CA HIS A 483 -44.58 19.50 -17.21
C HIS A 483 -46.05 19.61 -17.62
N HIS A 484 -46.42 19.01 -18.75
CA HIS A 484 -47.76 19.09 -19.33
C HIS A 484 -48.21 17.79 -19.99
N ASN A 485 -49.28 17.22 -19.46
CA ASN A 485 -49.95 15.99 -19.88
C ASN A 485 -51.06 16.26 -20.91
N TYR A 486 -50.65 16.48 -22.17
CA TYR A 486 -51.58 16.87 -23.23
C TYR A 486 -52.31 15.71 -23.91
N SER A 487 -51.98 14.46 -23.59
CA SER A 487 -52.62 13.31 -24.23
C SER A 487 -54.10 13.21 -23.85
N GLY A 488 -54.90 12.71 -24.79
CA GLY A 488 -56.30 12.33 -24.53
C GLY A 488 -56.48 10.82 -24.31
N ASN A 489 -55.38 10.08 -24.25
CA ASN A 489 -55.33 8.66 -23.97
C ASN A 489 -54.40 8.42 -22.78
N ASP A 490 -54.58 7.28 -22.13
CA ASP A 490 -53.81 6.77 -20.98
C ASP A 490 -52.30 6.98 -21.09
N PHE A 491 -51.74 6.84 -22.30
CA PHE A 491 -50.35 7.19 -22.57
C PHE A 491 -50.18 8.71 -22.75
N GLY A 492 -49.74 9.39 -21.69
CA GLY A 492 -49.37 10.79 -21.62
C GLY A 492 -50.43 11.73 -21.04
N ASP A 493 -51.40 11.21 -20.28
CA ASP A 493 -52.50 11.96 -19.67
C ASP A 493 -52.31 12.26 -18.17
N GLN A 494 -51.18 11.88 -17.57
CA GLN A 494 -50.75 12.21 -16.21
C GLN A 494 -49.38 12.88 -16.17
N LEU A 495 -49.04 13.50 -15.03
CA LEU A 495 -47.76 14.22 -14.86
C LEU A 495 -46.58 13.30 -14.57
N ILE A 496 -46.84 12.07 -14.14
CA ILE A 496 -45.88 10.97 -14.01
C ILE A 496 -46.58 9.73 -14.48
N GLU A 497 -45.88 8.95 -15.30
CA GLU A 497 -46.35 7.69 -15.82
C GLU A 497 -45.21 6.68 -15.90
N VAL A 498 -45.57 5.40 -15.98
CA VAL A 498 -44.66 4.28 -16.24
C VAL A 498 -45.27 3.46 -17.36
N ALA A 499 -44.45 3.07 -18.33
CA ALA A 499 -44.90 2.28 -19.48
C ALA A 499 -43.95 1.12 -19.78
N LEU A 500 -44.53 -0.04 -20.07
CA LEU A 500 -43.80 -1.25 -20.42
C LEU A 500 -43.27 -1.19 -21.85
N GLY A 501 -42.01 -1.55 -22.02
CA GLY A 501 -41.38 -1.74 -23.31
C GLY A 501 -41.72 -3.09 -23.93
N ASP A 502 -41.68 -3.18 -25.25
CA ASP A 502 -41.78 -4.47 -25.97
C ASP A 502 -40.41 -4.95 -26.50
N GLY A 503 -39.33 -4.32 -26.03
CA GLY A 503 -37.95 -4.59 -26.46
C GLY A 503 -37.64 -4.09 -27.87
N THR A 504 -38.43 -3.14 -28.41
CA THR A 504 -38.14 -2.51 -29.71
C THR A 504 -37.68 -1.06 -29.58
N GLY A 505 -37.74 -0.49 -28.36
CA GLY A 505 -37.61 0.95 -28.10
C GLY A 505 -38.66 1.84 -28.79
N GLN A 506 -39.69 1.26 -29.44
CA GLN A 506 -40.66 2.00 -30.25
C GLN A 506 -42.09 1.92 -29.74
N ASN A 507 -42.44 0.90 -28.96
CA ASN A 507 -43.80 0.75 -28.42
C ASN A 507 -43.76 0.67 -26.91
N TRP A 508 -44.65 1.46 -26.30
CA TRP A 508 -44.78 1.60 -24.85
C TRP A 508 -46.23 1.36 -24.46
N GLN A 509 -46.47 0.55 -23.44
CA GLN A 509 -47.81 0.26 -22.91
C GLN A 509 -47.94 0.86 -21.50
N PRO A 510 -48.87 1.79 -21.23
CA PRO A 510 -49.10 2.34 -19.90
C PRO A 510 -49.28 1.25 -18.83
N TRP A 511 -48.70 1.48 -17.66
CA TRP A 511 -48.62 0.53 -16.55
C TRP A 511 -48.53 1.23 -15.19
N ASP A 512 -49.39 2.22 -14.97
CA ASP A 512 -49.21 3.28 -13.99
C ASP A 512 -50.50 3.73 -13.27
N ASP A 513 -51.30 2.76 -12.82
CA ASP A 513 -52.50 3.04 -12.04
C ASP A 513 -52.16 3.55 -10.62
N GLY A 514 -52.30 4.86 -10.36
CA GLY A 514 -52.21 5.44 -9.01
C GLY A 514 -51.19 6.57 -8.84
N LEU A 515 -50.40 6.87 -9.89
CA LEU A 515 -49.46 7.98 -9.90
C LEU A 515 -50.17 9.35 -9.97
N ALA A 516 -49.46 10.41 -9.56
CA ALA A 516 -49.93 11.80 -9.60
C ALA A 516 -51.36 12.05 -9.03
N THR A 517 -51.74 11.32 -7.97
CA THR A 517 -53.09 11.41 -7.36
C THR A 517 -53.19 12.34 -6.14
N ASN A 518 -52.08 12.93 -5.69
CA ASN A 518 -51.98 13.62 -4.40
C ASN A 518 -51.92 15.15 -4.48
N GLY A 519 -52.19 15.75 -5.65
CA GLY A 519 -52.39 17.19 -5.82
C GLY A 519 -51.29 17.89 -6.62
N GLU A 520 -50.52 17.11 -7.36
CA GLU A 520 -49.49 17.53 -8.31
C GLU A 520 -50.15 18.35 -9.43
N THR A 521 -49.68 19.58 -9.66
CA THR A 521 -50.38 20.52 -10.58
C THR A 521 -49.48 21.37 -11.47
N TRP A 522 -48.17 21.40 -11.20
CA TRP A 522 -47.21 22.29 -11.87
C TRP A 522 -46.17 21.55 -12.72
N GLY A 523 -46.23 20.21 -12.79
CA GLY A 523 -45.31 19.39 -13.57
C GLY A 523 -44.31 18.63 -12.74
N MET A 524 -43.92 17.45 -13.20
CA MET A 524 -42.92 16.60 -12.54
C MET A 524 -41.73 16.41 -13.48
N PHE A 525 -40.52 16.31 -12.91
CA PHE A 525 -39.26 16.44 -13.66
C PHE A 525 -38.35 15.29 -13.32
N GLY A 526 -37.21 15.51 -12.63
CA GLY A 526 -36.24 14.45 -12.35
C GLY A 526 -36.93 13.19 -11.87
N THR A 527 -36.57 12.07 -12.48
CA THR A 527 -37.23 10.79 -12.28
C THR A 527 -36.18 9.69 -12.24
N ASP A 528 -36.27 8.80 -11.25
CA ASP A 528 -35.31 7.71 -11.10
C ASP A 528 -36.00 6.45 -10.57
N PHE A 529 -35.38 5.29 -10.82
CA PHE A 529 -35.84 3.97 -10.38
C PHE A 529 -34.87 3.33 -9.38
N ALA A 530 -35.40 2.75 -8.30
CA ALA A 530 -34.67 1.86 -7.40
C ALA A 530 -35.63 0.95 -6.64
N ASP A 531 -35.17 -0.19 -6.13
CA ASP A 531 -35.94 -1.01 -5.20
C ASP A 531 -35.85 -0.39 -3.79
N VAL A 532 -36.87 0.37 -3.37
CA VAL A 532 -36.82 1.16 -2.12
C VAL A 532 -37.39 0.44 -0.92
N ASP A 533 -38.12 -0.66 -1.12
CA ASP A 533 -38.69 -1.48 -0.05
C ASP A 533 -38.18 -2.94 -0.02
N ASN A 534 -37.16 -3.24 -0.84
CA ASN A 534 -36.45 -4.51 -0.94
C ASN A 534 -37.36 -5.68 -1.33
N ASP A 535 -38.39 -5.45 -2.14
CA ASP A 535 -39.31 -6.48 -2.61
C ASP A 535 -38.92 -7.07 -3.97
N GLY A 536 -37.95 -6.45 -4.65
CA GLY A 536 -37.38 -6.88 -5.93
C GLY A 536 -38.04 -6.27 -7.16
N ASP A 537 -39.05 -5.42 -7.00
CA ASP A 537 -39.61 -4.60 -8.06
C ASP A 537 -38.98 -3.19 -8.02
N LEU A 538 -38.81 -2.55 -9.20
CA LEU A 538 -38.31 -1.18 -9.24
C LEU A 538 -39.42 -0.21 -8.86
N ASP A 539 -39.12 0.66 -7.90
CA ASP A 539 -39.95 1.76 -7.41
C ASP A 539 -39.49 3.10 -8.00
N LEU A 540 -40.36 4.10 -7.92
CA LEU A 540 -40.20 5.36 -8.64
C LEU A 540 -40.03 6.54 -7.67
N VAL A 541 -39.06 7.40 -7.93
CA VAL A 541 -39.01 8.74 -7.33
C VAL A 541 -39.15 9.81 -8.39
N SER A 542 -39.80 10.92 -8.04
CA SER A 542 -39.75 12.12 -8.87
C SER A 542 -39.79 13.41 -8.06
N ASN A 543 -39.16 14.44 -8.60
CA ASN A 543 -39.13 15.79 -8.03
C ASN A 543 -39.88 16.77 -8.95
N SER A 544 -40.79 17.55 -8.39
CA SER A 544 -41.52 18.56 -9.14
C SER A 544 -40.76 19.87 -9.26
N PHE A 545 -41.06 20.67 -10.29
CA PHE A 545 -40.48 22.00 -10.47
C PHE A 545 -41.47 23.09 -10.02
N GLY A 546 -40.98 24.02 -9.18
CA GLY A 546 -41.73 25.20 -8.75
C GLY A 546 -42.39 25.08 -7.37
N ALA A 547 -43.19 26.09 -7.01
CA ALA A 547 -43.75 26.21 -5.67
C ALA A 547 -44.94 25.25 -5.48
N GLY A 548 -44.74 24.19 -4.70
CA GLY A 548 -45.84 23.41 -4.14
C GLY A 548 -46.11 22.05 -4.77
N SER A 549 -45.09 21.26 -5.13
CA SER A 549 -45.26 19.85 -5.53
C SER A 549 -44.02 18.97 -5.28
N GLY A 550 -43.16 19.31 -4.31
CA GLY A 550 -41.86 18.71 -3.91
C GLY A 550 -41.45 17.30 -4.40
N VAL A 551 -41.04 16.43 -3.47
CA VAL A 551 -40.51 15.07 -3.77
C VAL A 551 -41.61 14.04 -3.58
N HIS A 552 -41.67 13.03 -4.45
CA HIS A 552 -42.65 11.96 -4.42
C HIS A 552 -41.96 10.61 -4.67
N VAL A 553 -42.18 9.63 -3.77
CA VAL A 553 -41.72 8.25 -3.94
C VAL A 553 -42.94 7.33 -3.98
N TYR A 554 -43.00 6.46 -5.00
CA TYR A 554 -44.09 5.52 -5.22
C TYR A 554 -43.57 4.09 -5.27
N LEU A 555 -44.23 3.21 -4.51
CA LEU A 555 -43.99 1.78 -4.52
C LEU A 555 -44.73 1.12 -5.67
N ASN A 556 -44.03 0.27 -6.40
CA ASN A 556 -44.58 -0.63 -7.40
C ASN A 556 -45.23 -1.83 -6.71
N GLN A 557 -46.47 -2.15 -7.04
CA GLN A 557 -47.15 -3.31 -6.45
C GLN A 557 -47.07 -4.58 -7.30
N GLY A 558 -46.32 -4.55 -8.40
CA GLY A 558 -46.08 -5.68 -9.31
C GLY A 558 -47.28 -6.02 -10.21
N ASP A 559 -48.37 -5.25 -10.16
CA ASP A 559 -49.59 -5.46 -10.96
C ASP A 559 -50.01 -4.26 -11.80
N GLY A 560 -49.12 -3.26 -11.91
CA GLY A 560 -49.35 -1.98 -12.60
C GLY A 560 -50.01 -0.94 -11.71
N THR A 561 -50.25 -1.25 -10.43
CA THR A 561 -50.68 -0.26 -9.44
C THR A 561 -49.50 0.29 -8.64
N TRP A 562 -49.57 1.59 -8.32
CA TRP A 562 -48.50 2.32 -7.63
C TRP A 562 -49.04 3.05 -6.42
N VAL A 563 -48.29 3.05 -5.31
CA VAL A 563 -48.71 3.67 -4.03
C VAL A 563 -47.64 4.61 -3.51
N GLN A 564 -48.01 5.87 -3.26
CA GLN A 564 -47.07 6.82 -2.65
C GLN A 564 -46.69 6.38 -1.22
N SER A 565 -45.40 6.15 -0.98
CA SER A 565 -44.84 5.80 0.34
C SER A 565 -44.26 7.02 1.05
N PHE A 566 -43.61 7.90 0.30
CA PHE A 566 -42.95 9.08 0.84
C PHE A 566 -43.13 10.30 -0.06
N GLY A 567 -43.00 11.49 0.55
CA GLY A 567 -42.97 12.74 -0.18
C GLY A 567 -43.61 13.92 0.54
N PHE A 568 -43.59 15.07 -0.12
CA PHE A 568 -44.21 16.31 0.35
C PHE A 568 -44.60 17.21 -0.82
N LEU A 569 -45.72 17.91 -0.64
CA LEU A 569 -46.32 18.80 -1.66
C LEU A 569 -45.84 20.26 -1.54
N GLU A 570 -44.86 20.57 -0.70
CA GLU A 570 -44.43 21.96 -0.44
C GLU A 570 -42.92 22.10 -0.61
N GLY A 571 -42.46 23.35 -0.77
CA GLY A 571 -41.06 23.68 -1.09
C GLY A 571 -40.86 23.93 -2.57
N ASN A 572 -39.69 24.49 -2.90
CA ASN A 572 -39.26 24.65 -4.29
C ASN A 572 -38.09 23.71 -4.58
N SER A 573 -38.02 23.27 -5.83
CA SER A 573 -37.06 22.30 -6.32
C SER A 573 -36.64 22.59 -7.76
N THR A 574 -35.56 21.95 -8.18
CA THR A 574 -35.21 21.79 -9.59
C THR A 574 -35.47 20.36 -10.06
N ASP A 575 -35.07 20.09 -11.29
CA ASP A 575 -35.25 18.87 -12.05
C ASP A 575 -34.30 17.73 -11.64
N ASP A 576 -33.56 17.89 -10.55
CA ASP A 576 -32.53 16.93 -10.17
C ASP A 576 -32.97 16.08 -8.97
N ILE A 577 -32.98 14.76 -9.16
CA ILE A 577 -33.14 13.75 -8.12
C ILE A 577 -32.47 12.45 -8.57
N VAL A 578 -31.82 11.73 -7.66
CA VAL A 578 -31.11 10.49 -7.98
C VAL A 578 -31.08 9.57 -6.75
N PHE A 579 -31.25 8.27 -6.96
CA PHE A 579 -31.05 7.23 -5.95
C PHE A 579 -29.57 6.86 -5.78
N GLY A 580 -29.19 6.34 -4.62
CA GLY A 580 -27.86 5.82 -4.32
C GLY A 580 -27.81 5.16 -2.94
N ASP A 581 -26.65 4.67 -2.50
CA ASP A 581 -26.44 4.14 -1.14
C ASP A 581 -25.44 5.02 -0.39
N VAL A 582 -25.93 6.12 0.18
CA VAL A 582 -25.08 7.18 0.76
C VAL A 582 -24.41 6.73 2.05
N ASN A 583 -25.00 5.78 2.77
CA ASN A 583 -24.53 5.36 4.09
C ASN A 583 -23.91 3.95 4.12
N GLY A 584 -23.94 3.21 3.00
CA GLY A 584 -23.40 1.86 2.86
C GLY A 584 -24.23 0.77 3.54
N ASP A 585 -25.55 0.97 3.70
CA ASP A 585 -26.45 0.00 4.33
C ASP A 585 -27.24 -0.86 3.33
N CYS A 586 -26.99 -0.66 2.04
CA CYS A 586 -27.61 -1.35 0.91
C CYS A 586 -29.11 -1.08 0.72
N ASN A 587 -29.68 -0.09 1.38
CA ASN A 587 -31.02 0.41 1.03
C ASN A 587 -30.89 1.62 0.08
N ALA A 588 -31.87 1.80 -0.78
CA ALA A 588 -31.92 2.96 -1.66
C ALA A 588 -32.17 4.25 -0.84
N ASP A 589 -31.14 5.07 -0.73
CA ASP A 589 -31.16 6.48 -0.32
C ASP A 589 -31.41 7.36 -1.56
N PHE A 590 -31.71 8.65 -1.39
CA PHE A 590 -31.72 9.58 -2.53
C PHE A 590 -31.14 10.95 -2.21
N ALA A 591 -30.67 11.62 -3.25
CA ALA A 591 -30.30 13.02 -3.25
C ALA A 591 -31.23 13.83 -4.17
N ALA A 592 -31.71 14.98 -3.70
CA ALA A 592 -32.65 15.83 -4.44
C ALA A 592 -32.28 17.31 -4.37
N ALA A 593 -32.53 18.04 -5.45
CA ALA A 593 -32.45 19.50 -5.44
C ALA A 593 -33.76 20.09 -4.90
N HIS A 594 -33.90 20.17 -3.58
CA HIS A 594 -35.12 20.65 -2.93
C HIS A 594 -34.85 21.58 -1.72
N GLU A 595 -35.74 22.57 -1.48
CA GLU A 595 -35.58 23.58 -0.42
C GLU A 595 -35.57 22.97 1.00
N TYR A 596 -36.23 21.84 1.21
CA TYR A 596 -36.31 21.16 2.51
C TYR A 596 -35.13 20.23 2.80
N GLY A 597 -34.30 19.93 1.82
CA GLY A 597 -33.18 19.01 1.99
C GLY A 597 -32.62 18.48 0.69
N THR A 598 -31.44 17.88 0.78
CA THR A 598 -30.75 17.24 -0.33
C THR A 598 -30.70 15.73 -0.16
N VAL A 599 -30.06 15.22 0.88
CA VAL A 599 -29.82 13.80 1.13
C VAL A 599 -30.87 13.25 2.09
N TYR A 600 -31.48 12.15 1.69
CA TYR A 600 -32.49 11.43 2.46
C TYR A 600 -32.10 9.96 2.55
N LEU A 601 -31.96 9.45 3.78
CA LEU A 601 -31.63 8.04 4.00
C LEU A 601 -32.89 7.19 4.05
N GLY A 602 -32.91 6.12 3.26
CA GLY A 602 -33.98 5.14 3.18
C GLY A 602 -33.93 4.14 4.33
N ASP A 603 -35.08 3.59 4.70
CA ASP A 603 -35.17 2.52 5.72
C ASP A 603 -35.36 1.12 5.13
N GLY A 604 -35.30 1.00 3.80
CA GLY A 604 -35.56 -0.24 3.08
C GLY A 604 -37.02 -0.70 3.15
N ALA A 605 -37.94 0.21 3.48
CA ALA A 605 -39.39 -0.01 3.48
C ALA A 605 -40.13 1.17 2.84
N GLY A 606 -39.47 1.91 1.95
CA GLY A 606 -40.00 3.08 1.27
C GLY A 606 -40.18 4.33 2.14
N ASN A 607 -39.59 4.42 3.34
CA ASN A 607 -39.62 5.64 4.16
C ASN A 607 -38.23 6.28 4.25
N TYR A 608 -38.23 7.60 4.43
CA TYR A 608 -37.00 8.39 4.37
C TYR A 608 -36.86 9.37 5.53
N VAL A 609 -35.59 9.63 5.90
CA VAL A 609 -35.21 10.63 6.89
C VAL A 609 -34.15 11.57 6.31
N LEU A 610 -34.37 12.89 6.47
CA LEU A 610 -33.41 13.90 6.05
C LEU A 610 -32.05 13.75 6.77
N ALA A 611 -30.96 13.74 6.00
CA ALA A 611 -29.59 13.50 6.49
C ALA A 611 -28.54 14.50 5.97
N ASP A 612 -28.93 15.75 5.74
CA ASP A 612 -28.08 16.87 5.25
C ASP A 612 -27.00 17.41 6.22
N GLY A 613 -26.52 16.59 7.16
CA GLY A 613 -25.57 17.01 8.18
C GLY A 613 -24.32 17.67 7.60
N ASN A 614 -23.97 18.86 8.09
CA ASN A 614 -22.76 19.62 7.72
C ASN A 614 -22.67 20.11 6.27
N LEU A 615 -23.71 19.93 5.46
CA LEU A 615 -23.75 20.56 4.15
C LEU A 615 -23.96 22.09 4.28
N PRO A 616 -23.32 22.91 3.42
CA PRO A 616 -23.56 24.36 3.29
C PRO A 616 -25.06 24.73 3.30
N PRO A 617 -25.51 25.91 3.74
CA PRO A 617 -26.95 26.21 3.70
C PRO A 617 -27.53 26.10 2.27
N PRO A 618 -28.70 25.46 2.06
CA PRO A 618 -29.31 25.35 0.73
C PRO A 618 -29.80 26.71 0.21
N GLY A 619 -29.94 26.83 -1.11
CA GLY A 619 -30.59 27.95 -1.76
C GLY A 619 -32.13 27.85 -1.69
N TRP A 620 -32.82 28.78 -2.37
CA TRP A 620 -34.29 28.80 -2.40
C TRP A 620 -34.93 27.63 -3.15
N VAL A 621 -34.14 26.86 -3.91
CA VAL A 621 -34.56 25.63 -4.63
C VAL A 621 -33.70 24.42 -4.22
N GLY A 622 -33.01 24.50 -3.09
CA GLY A 622 -32.05 23.48 -2.67
C GLY A 622 -30.63 23.71 -3.21
N ARG A 623 -29.92 22.60 -3.42
CA ARG A 623 -28.59 22.49 -4.06
C ARG A 623 -28.79 21.95 -5.46
N PHE A 624 -28.14 22.52 -6.47
CA PHE A 624 -28.39 22.19 -7.87
C PHE A 624 -27.56 20.99 -8.32
N GLY A 625 -28.11 20.13 -9.17
CA GLY A 625 -27.37 18.99 -9.73
C GLY A 625 -26.72 18.08 -8.68
N PRO A 626 -27.43 17.65 -7.62
CA PRO A 626 -26.95 16.55 -6.79
C PRO A 626 -26.63 15.33 -7.66
N ASP A 627 -25.47 14.75 -7.42
CA ASP A 627 -25.01 13.51 -8.03
C ASP A 627 -24.34 12.65 -6.96
N LEU A 628 -24.51 11.34 -7.05
CA LEU A 628 -24.07 10.36 -6.07
C LEU A 628 -23.06 9.38 -6.70
N GLY A 629 -21.99 9.09 -5.96
CA GLY A 629 -21.09 8.00 -6.31
C GLY A 629 -19.93 7.84 -5.34
N ASP A 630 -19.46 6.62 -5.16
CA ASP A 630 -18.33 6.29 -4.28
C ASP A 630 -16.98 6.76 -4.87
N VAL A 631 -16.59 8.02 -4.60
CA VAL A 631 -15.35 8.60 -5.14
C VAL A 631 -14.12 8.30 -4.30
N ASN A 632 -14.32 7.79 -3.08
CA ASN A 632 -13.26 7.52 -2.12
C ASN A 632 -13.03 6.02 -1.85
N ASN A 633 -13.89 5.16 -2.41
CA ASN A 633 -13.92 3.70 -2.31
C ASN A 633 -14.12 3.19 -0.86
N ASP A 634 -15.01 3.81 -0.10
CA ASP A 634 -15.38 3.37 1.27
C ASP A 634 -16.68 2.55 1.33
N GLY A 635 -17.38 2.41 0.19
CA GLY A 635 -18.60 1.62 0.05
C GLY A 635 -19.90 2.37 0.33
N GLY A 636 -19.85 3.69 0.59
CA GLY A 636 -21.00 4.57 0.51
C GLY A 636 -20.84 5.60 -0.60
N ASP A 637 -21.96 6.05 -1.18
CA ASP A 637 -21.94 7.08 -2.21
C ASP A 637 -21.65 8.46 -1.60
N ASP A 638 -20.66 9.15 -2.18
CA ASP A 638 -20.35 10.54 -1.88
C ASP A 638 -21.26 11.48 -2.69
N LEU A 639 -21.58 12.65 -2.12
CA LEU A 639 -22.42 13.66 -2.76
C LEU A 639 -21.59 14.76 -3.45
N SER A 640 -21.93 15.08 -4.70
CA SER A 640 -21.55 16.34 -5.37
C SER A 640 -22.79 17.19 -5.73
N TYR A 641 -22.66 18.53 -5.82
CA TYR A 641 -23.72 19.50 -6.20
C TYR A 641 -23.15 20.92 -6.42
#